data_AF-Q47UR7-F1
#
_entry.id   AF-Q47UR7-F1
#
_cell.length_a   1.000
_cell.length_b   1.000
_cell.length_c   1.000
_cell.angle_alpha   90.00
_cell.angle_beta   90.00
_cell.angle_gamma   90.00
#
_symmetry.space_group_name_H-M   'P 1'
#
loop_
_entity.id
_entity.type
_entity.pdbx_description
1 polymer ?
#
loop_
_entity_poly.entity_id
_entity_poly.type
_entity_poly.pdbx_seq_one_letter_code
_entity_poly.pdbx_strand_id
1 'polypeptide(L)'
;MQKKKLILSIIALIAFLVWLYPAEQPYKYRQVKRLATAEDNFLLPISPHISLVTRPTETFHFPVKLDDVGPSNSLYSGSKQYPFYCMTIDSHIGQPLVDNQEGFGVPVYENLAQRSKVIGYSKDCLFKSHLQFYYLNNDEKLIKIATEQFSQLTTLRDAQLPLQLFRAEQGSINRFIYTIAMAVTPEELGTRTVSSLWNKKLIYQFHGGSGIGFRQGRQKATRTITRRLEEVQKGYAIISSSGNRTSYTYNMLLAEDTARRVKLHFISLFGEPLYTVGIGGSGGGLAQYLIGQNSRGILDGLIPQYSYPDMLSQTIYTLDCDLFNNYFTFRATDNLRWQQWEQRQLLEGMNSLQDFPQKIAFLQPVAQLMAGMVPSFPQGNSECINGYFGLSTFIHNPRQGFLRHFYSDDVVEQTNWNYWEDMAWLFRRDKYGLVESTWDNEGVQYGLHALKQKKITLAEFVHLNKNIGSWKAQHQMKAETIVTPFGRKMPFWISLWGSDNITQVIDNEMAPRRSASLNAIEAAYRGGQVFIGKLDLPIIDVRHYLEEKLDMHHMSASFSTRLRLQQANGHYDNQVIWVAKRDFDPTNKAFDLMDIWLLKRTEFPKLNAAQSKPTQLKDTCFDDKGAVLAEGKDVWDGNWNDVGYGNEMLKRGACAEHYAIFSNSRIQAEGPWQGSVFKCYKIPFEQAIKQGMYGGIELAEQLTSLRAIFSQGVCDYSQGDAGRPSDL
;
A
#
# COMPACT_ATOMS: atom_id res chain seq x y z
N MET A 1 44.64 -32.76 4.99
CA MET A 1 43.99 -32.41 3.70
C MET A 1 42.82 -33.33 3.30
N GLN A 2 42.88 -34.65 3.52
CA GLN A 2 41.80 -35.58 3.12
C GLN A 2 40.44 -35.31 3.80
N LYS A 3 40.41 -34.95 5.10
CA LYS A 3 39.14 -34.61 5.79
C LYS A 3 38.43 -33.39 5.19
N LYS A 4 39.16 -32.35 4.77
CA LYS A 4 38.58 -31.16 4.11
C LYS A 4 38.00 -31.50 2.72
N LYS A 5 38.70 -32.33 1.94
CA LYS A 5 38.20 -32.81 0.63
C LYS A 5 36.94 -33.67 0.80
N LEU A 6 36.90 -34.56 1.79
CA LEU A 6 35.73 -35.39 2.07
C LEU A 6 34.51 -34.55 2.49
N ILE A 7 34.70 -33.53 3.33
CA ILE A 7 33.64 -32.59 3.72
C ILE A 7 33.12 -31.80 2.50
N LEU A 8 34.02 -31.29 1.65
CA LEU A 8 33.65 -30.60 0.41
C LEU A 8 32.89 -31.51 -0.57
N SER A 9 33.32 -32.77 -0.72
CA SER A 9 32.62 -33.76 -1.55
C SER A 9 31.24 -34.12 -1.00
N ILE A 10 31.09 -34.25 0.32
CA ILE A 10 29.79 -34.51 0.97
C ILE A 10 28.88 -33.29 0.82
N ILE A 11 29.37 -32.06 0.99
CA ILE A 11 28.59 -30.84 0.79
C ILE A 11 28.16 -30.71 -0.68
N ALA A 12 29.05 -30.99 -1.63
CA ALA A 12 28.72 -30.97 -3.06
C ALA A 12 27.69 -32.04 -3.43
N LEU A 13 27.80 -33.25 -2.85
CA LEU A 13 26.83 -34.33 -3.03
C LEU A 13 25.47 -33.99 -2.41
N ILE A 14 25.44 -33.40 -1.22
CA ILE A 14 24.21 -32.93 -0.58
C ILE A 14 23.58 -31.81 -1.39
N ALA A 15 24.37 -30.83 -1.86
CA ALA A 15 23.88 -29.76 -2.73
C ALA A 15 23.30 -30.31 -4.05
N PHE A 16 23.96 -31.31 -4.64
CA PHE A 16 23.48 -31.99 -5.84
C PHE A 16 22.19 -32.79 -5.58
N LEU A 17 22.09 -33.49 -4.45
CA LEU A 17 20.89 -34.23 -4.05
C LEU A 17 19.71 -33.31 -3.69
N VAL A 18 19.99 -32.16 -3.06
CA VAL A 18 18.98 -31.12 -2.78
C VAL A 18 18.52 -30.44 -4.08
N TRP A 19 19.42 -30.28 -5.06
CA TRP A 19 19.09 -29.78 -6.40
C TRP A 19 18.24 -30.79 -7.19
N LEU A 20 18.47 -32.10 -7.00
CA LEU A 20 17.68 -33.18 -7.60
C LEU A 20 16.32 -33.40 -6.93
N TYR A 21 16.11 -32.94 -5.69
CA TYR A 21 14.81 -33.02 -5.04
C TYR A 21 13.86 -32.01 -5.71
N PRO A 22 12.81 -32.46 -6.44
CA PRO A 22 11.87 -31.53 -7.04
C PRO A 22 11.22 -30.73 -5.91
N ALA A 23 11.47 -29.43 -5.88
CA ALA A 23 10.76 -28.54 -4.99
C ALA A 23 9.27 -28.71 -5.28
N GLU A 24 8.50 -29.20 -4.31
CA GLU A 24 7.05 -29.26 -4.45
C GLU A 24 6.55 -27.88 -4.90
N GLN A 25 5.76 -27.87 -5.97
CA GLN A 25 5.12 -26.66 -6.46
C GLN A 25 3.70 -26.62 -5.92
N PRO A 26 3.45 -26.10 -4.70
CA PRO A 26 2.19 -26.27 -3.96
C PRO A 26 0.98 -25.62 -4.64
N TYR A 27 1.19 -24.85 -5.71
CA TYR A 27 0.15 -24.17 -6.48
C TYR A 27 -0.08 -24.77 -7.86
N LYS A 28 0.83 -25.63 -8.38
CA LYS A 28 0.81 -26.14 -9.75
C LYS A 28 -0.49 -26.87 -10.10
N TYR A 29 -1.04 -27.63 -9.16
CA TYR A 29 -2.30 -28.36 -9.36
C TYR A 29 -3.52 -27.43 -9.46
N ARG A 30 -3.40 -26.15 -9.09
CA ARG A 30 -4.50 -25.18 -9.10
C ARG A 30 -4.15 -23.91 -9.88
N GLN A 31 -3.25 -24.02 -10.84
CA GLN A 31 -2.86 -22.91 -11.69
C GLN A 31 -4.00 -22.48 -12.63
N VAL A 32 -4.11 -21.19 -12.86
CA VAL A 32 -4.86 -20.63 -13.98
C VAL A 32 -4.03 -20.87 -15.24
N LYS A 33 -4.59 -21.65 -16.18
CA LYS A 33 -3.89 -22.07 -17.40
C LYS A 33 -4.34 -21.36 -18.67
N ARG A 34 -5.42 -20.58 -18.59
CA ARG A 34 -6.04 -19.92 -19.75
C ARG A 34 -6.59 -18.56 -19.36
N LEU A 35 -6.44 -17.58 -20.25
CA LEU A 35 -7.00 -16.24 -20.11
C LEU A 35 -8.49 -16.25 -20.44
N ALA A 36 -9.31 -15.74 -19.51
CA ALA A 36 -10.73 -15.49 -19.76
C ALA A 36 -10.92 -14.09 -20.34
N THR A 37 -11.96 -13.91 -21.14
CA THR A 37 -12.36 -12.58 -21.62
C THR A 37 -13.29 -11.91 -20.61
N ALA A 38 -13.04 -10.63 -20.34
CA ALA A 38 -13.91 -9.84 -19.49
C ALA A 38 -15.16 -9.43 -20.25
N GLU A 39 -16.32 -9.63 -19.63
CA GLU A 39 -17.58 -9.04 -20.10
C GLU A 39 -17.59 -7.55 -19.77
N ASP A 40 -18.15 -6.76 -20.69
CA ASP A 40 -18.39 -5.33 -20.46
C ASP A 40 -19.35 -5.16 -19.28
N ASN A 41 -19.01 -4.22 -18.40
CA ASN A 41 -19.81 -3.89 -17.24
C ASN A 41 -19.80 -2.38 -17.01
N PHE A 42 -20.82 -1.88 -16.32
CA PHE A 42 -20.96 -0.45 -16.10
C PHE A 42 -19.75 0.10 -15.33
N LEU A 43 -19.16 1.16 -15.87
CA LEU A 43 -18.09 1.93 -15.25
C LEU A 43 -18.61 3.32 -14.93
N LEU A 44 -18.46 3.73 -13.66
CA LEU A 44 -18.84 5.06 -13.21
C LEU A 44 -18.05 6.12 -14.00
N PRO A 45 -18.69 7.18 -14.53
CA PRO A 45 -17.94 8.25 -15.16
C PRO A 45 -17.05 8.94 -14.13
N ILE A 46 -15.86 9.35 -14.57
CA ILE A 46 -14.86 10.02 -13.73
C ILE A 46 -14.87 11.55 -13.91
N SER A 47 -15.72 12.08 -14.79
CA SER A 47 -15.88 13.53 -14.99
C SER A 47 -17.35 13.94 -14.74
N PRO A 48 -17.62 14.88 -13.81
CA PRO A 48 -16.68 15.53 -12.88
C PRO A 48 -16.07 14.50 -11.90
N HIS A 49 -15.19 14.94 -10.99
CA HIS A 49 -14.55 14.03 -10.01
C HIS A 49 -15.55 13.06 -9.38
N ILE A 50 -15.14 11.81 -9.20
CA ILE A 50 -16.01 10.70 -8.84
C ILE A 50 -16.83 10.91 -7.55
N SER A 51 -16.38 11.79 -6.65
CA SER A 51 -17.13 12.20 -5.46
C SER A 51 -18.40 13.00 -5.73
N LEU A 52 -18.50 13.60 -6.92
CA LEU A 52 -19.66 14.35 -7.38
C LEU A 52 -20.62 13.51 -8.25
N VAL A 53 -20.23 12.26 -8.55
CA VAL A 53 -21.01 11.37 -9.39
C VAL A 53 -21.92 10.48 -8.56
N THR A 54 -23.21 10.49 -8.88
CA THR A 54 -24.21 9.64 -8.23
C THR A 54 -23.97 8.17 -8.57
N ARG A 55 -23.96 7.31 -7.55
CA ARG A 55 -23.84 5.86 -7.74
C ARG A 55 -25.17 5.30 -8.24
N PRO A 56 -25.17 4.29 -9.13
CA PRO A 56 -26.40 3.61 -9.51
C PRO A 56 -27.08 2.94 -8.31
N THR A 57 -28.38 2.69 -8.44
CA THR A 57 -29.15 1.94 -7.43
C THR A 57 -28.69 0.48 -7.42
N GLU A 58 -28.65 -0.12 -6.23
CA GLU A 58 -28.30 -1.54 -6.09
C GLU A 58 -29.33 -2.42 -6.82
N THR A 59 -28.83 -3.37 -7.60
CA THR A 59 -29.65 -4.31 -8.39
C THR A 59 -29.72 -5.70 -7.75
N PHE A 60 -28.79 -6.05 -6.87
CA PHE A 60 -28.81 -7.30 -6.13
C PHE A 60 -29.69 -7.20 -4.88
N HIS A 61 -30.56 -8.18 -4.66
CA HIS A 61 -31.41 -8.25 -3.47
C HIS A 61 -30.65 -8.84 -2.28
N PHE A 62 -30.15 -7.97 -1.40
CA PHE A 62 -29.59 -8.38 -0.11
C PHE A 62 -30.68 -8.74 0.91
N PRO A 63 -30.43 -9.69 1.84
CA PRO A 63 -29.14 -10.35 2.08
C PRO A 63 -28.90 -11.54 1.15
N VAL A 64 -27.62 -11.86 0.89
CA VAL A 64 -27.24 -13.13 0.24
C VAL A 64 -27.78 -14.29 1.08
N LYS A 65 -28.47 -15.26 0.49
CA LYS A 65 -29.00 -16.41 1.24
C LYS A 65 -27.87 -17.34 1.68
N LEU A 66 -28.04 -18.03 2.81
CA LEU A 66 -27.15 -19.14 3.14
C LEU A 66 -27.23 -20.20 2.03
N ASP A 67 -26.10 -20.84 1.75
CA ASP A 67 -25.94 -21.78 0.64
C ASP A 67 -26.09 -21.19 -0.77
N ASP A 68 -26.09 -19.85 -0.89
CA ASP A 68 -26.14 -19.08 -2.13
C ASP A 68 -24.93 -18.15 -2.28
N VAL A 69 -24.74 -17.59 -3.48
CA VAL A 69 -23.64 -16.68 -3.82
C VAL A 69 -24.11 -15.24 -3.95
N GLY A 70 -23.25 -14.29 -3.57
CA GLY A 70 -23.52 -12.87 -3.83
C GLY A 70 -23.20 -12.49 -5.29
N PRO A 71 -23.39 -11.21 -5.65
CA PRO A 71 -23.17 -10.74 -7.01
C PRO A 71 -21.69 -10.90 -7.41
N SER A 72 -21.45 -11.37 -8.64
CA SER A 72 -20.09 -11.56 -9.17
C SER A 72 -19.54 -10.33 -9.88
N ASN A 73 -20.39 -9.58 -10.57
CA ASN A 73 -20.05 -8.32 -11.24
C ASN A 73 -20.13 -7.17 -10.23
N SER A 74 -19.21 -6.21 -10.34
CA SER A 74 -19.33 -4.94 -9.64
C SER A 74 -20.54 -4.16 -10.12
N LEU A 75 -21.06 -3.26 -9.31
CA LEU A 75 -22.19 -2.41 -9.72
C LEU A 75 -21.76 -1.30 -10.68
N TYR A 76 -20.55 -0.75 -10.48
CA TYR A 76 -20.08 0.45 -11.20
C TYR A 76 -18.56 0.58 -11.36
N SER A 77 -17.80 -0.50 -11.19
CA SER A 77 -16.32 -0.45 -11.29
C SER A 77 -15.76 -0.98 -12.61
N GLY A 78 -16.59 -1.06 -13.64
CA GLY A 78 -16.22 -1.59 -14.95
C GLY A 78 -16.06 -3.11 -14.99
N SER A 79 -15.48 -3.58 -16.08
CA SER A 79 -15.29 -5.00 -16.40
C SER A 79 -14.38 -5.72 -15.40
N LYS A 80 -14.60 -7.03 -15.25
CA LYS A 80 -13.77 -7.89 -14.40
C LYS A 80 -12.33 -7.98 -14.92
N GLN A 81 -11.35 -7.89 -14.02
CA GLN A 81 -9.96 -8.21 -14.34
C GLN A 81 -9.77 -9.73 -14.51
N TYR A 82 -9.06 -10.13 -15.57
CA TYR A 82 -8.52 -11.47 -15.80
C TYR A 82 -7.06 -11.38 -16.29
N PRO A 83 -6.21 -12.39 -16.02
CA PRO A 83 -6.50 -13.63 -15.31
C PRO A 83 -6.80 -13.39 -13.81
N PHE A 84 -7.51 -14.32 -13.17
CA PHE A 84 -7.89 -14.16 -11.76
C PHE A 84 -7.72 -15.46 -10.98
N TYR A 85 -6.99 -15.41 -9.85
CA TYR A 85 -6.67 -16.57 -9.03
C TYR A 85 -7.53 -16.64 -7.76
N CYS A 86 -8.16 -17.79 -7.53
CA CYS A 86 -9.03 -18.02 -6.37
C CYS A 86 -8.24 -18.41 -5.12
N MET A 87 -8.55 -17.78 -3.98
CA MET A 87 -7.85 -17.97 -2.71
C MET A 87 -8.76 -18.55 -1.62
N THR A 88 -9.87 -19.19 -1.99
CA THR A 88 -10.82 -19.86 -1.08
C THR A 88 -10.14 -20.97 -0.27
N ILE A 89 -9.27 -21.77 -0.90
CA ILE A 89 -8.50 -22.83 -0.23
C ILE A 89 -7.49 -22.22 0.75
N ASP A 90 -6.77 -21.17 0.35
CA ASP A 90 -5.79 -20.47 1.21
C ASP A 90 -6.44 -19.75 2.41
N SER A 91 -7.76 -19.60 2.35
CA SER A 91 -8.66 -19.02 3.35
C SER A 91 -9.36 -20.08 4.21
N HIS A 92 -9.14 -21.37 3.96
CA HIS A 92 -9.78 -22.51 4.64
C HIS A 92 -11.31 -22.59 4.47
N ILE A 93 -11.82 -22.14 3.33
CA ILE A 93 -13.25 -22.22 2.98
C ILE A 93 -13.55 -23.50 2.19
N GLY A 94 -12.65 -23.88 1.28
CA GLY A 94 -12.84 -25.00 0.36
C GLY A 94 -12.56 -24.61 -1.09
N GLN A 95 -12.96 -25.46 -2.03
CA GLN A 95 -12.85 -25.15 -3.46
C GLN A 95 -13.92 -24.12 -3.86
N PRO A 96 -13.62 -23.23 -4.84
CA PRO A 96 -14.65 -22.38 -5.41
C PRO A 96 -15.64 -23.21 -6.23
N LEU A 97 -16.80 -22.63 -6.55
CA LEU A 97 -17.80 -23.26 -7.40
C LEU A 97 -17.31 -23.33 -8.85
N VAL A 98 -17.68 -24.41 -9.53
CA VAL A 98 -17.51 -24.55 -10.98
C VAL A 98 -18.41 -23.55 -11.68
N ASP A 99 -17.83 -22.67 -12.51
CA ASP A 99 -18.55 -21.68 -13.31
C ASP A 99 -18.32 -21.84 -14.82
N ASN A 100 -17.43 -22.75 -15.23
CA ASN A 100 -17.12 -23.02 -16.64
C ASN A 100 -16.48 -24.41 -16.83
N GLN A 101 -16.50 -24.93 -18.06
CA GLN A 101 -15.87 -26.20 -18.49
C GLN A 101 -14.73 -25.99 -19.49
N GLU A 102 -14.50 -24.74 -19.91
CA GLU A 102 -13.60 -24.33 -20.98
C GLU A 102 -12.14 -24.16 -20.52
N GLY A 103 -11.86 -24.34 -19.23
CA GLY A 103 -10.52 -24.23 -18.67
C GLY A 103 -10.16 -22.83 -18.14
N PHE A 104 -11.13 -21.93 -17.99
CA PHE A 104 -10.89 -20.58 -17.51
C PHE A 104 -10.79 -20.54 -15.98
N GLY A 105 -9.72 -19.92 -15.47
CA GLY A 105 -9.50 -19.82 -14.02
C GLY A 105 -8.89 -21.07 -13.38
N VAL A 106 -9.15 -21.29 -12.09
CA VAL A 106 -8.55 -22.41 -11.34
C VAL A 106 -9.33 -23.71 -11.57
N PRO A 107 -8.68 -24.87 -11.67
CA PRO A 107 -9.39 -26.16 -11.73
C PRO A 107 -10.05 -26.50 -10.39
N VAL A 108 -11.23 -27.10 -10.47
CA VAL A 108 -12.00 -27.64 -9.34
C VAL A 108 -12.02 -29.16 -9.45
N TYR A 109 -11.68 -29.84 -8.38
CA TYR A 109 -11.56 -31.30 -8.33
C TYR A 109 -12.77 -31.95 -7.67
N GLU A 110 -13.10 -33.17 -8.08
CA GLU A 110 -14.08 -34.02 -7.38
C GLU A 110 -13.64 -34.25 -5.93
N ASN A 111 -12.35 -34.54 -5.74
CA ASN A 111 -11.70 -34.66 -4.45
C ASN A 111 -10.36 -33.93 -4.46
N LEU A 112 -10.25 -32.85 -3.67
CA LEU A 112 -9.06 -32.00 -3.58
C LEU A 112 -7.82 -32.72 -3.01
N ALA A 113 -8.02 -33.76 -2.19
CA ALA A 113 -6.92 -34.54 -1.63
C ALA A 113 -6.33 -35.49 -2.67
N GLN A 114 -7.19 -36.16 -3.46
CA GLN A 114 -6.75 -37.10 -4.50
C GLN A 114 -6.26 -36.40 -5.77
N ARG A 115 -6.86 -35.25 -6.14
CA ARG A 115 -6.50 -34.45 -7.33
C ARG A 115 -6.51 -35.25 -8.64
N SER A 116 -7.28 -36.33 -8.70
CA SER A 116 -7.32 -37.29 -9.82
C SER A 116 -8.22 -36.84 -10.96
N LYS A 117 -9.32 -36.13 -10.65
CA LYS A 117 -10.35 -35.76 -11.61
C LYS A 117 -10.81 -34.32 -11.40
N VAL A 118 -10.60 -33.50 -12.44
CA VAL A 118 -11.15 -32.14 -12.54
C VAL A 118 -12.61 -32.24 -12.99
N ILE A 119 -13.52 -31.55 -12.30
CA ILE A 119 -14.96 -31.53 -12.59
C ILE A 119 -15.42 -30.22 -13.26
N GLY A 120 -14.50 -29.26 -13.39
CA GLY A 120 -14.71 -27.98 -14.05
C GLY A 120 -13.72 -26.94 -13.53
N TYR A 121 -13.97 -25.67 -13.84
CA TYR A 121 -13.08 -24.57 -13.50
C TYR A 121 -13.85 -23.39 -12.88
N SER A 122 -13.13 -22.53 -12.18
CA SER A 122 -13.67 -21.31 -11.57
C SER A 122 -12.85 -20.10 -11.96
N LYS A 123 -13.42 -19.23 -12.79
CA LYS A 123 -12.84 -17.93 -13.17
C LYS A 123 -13.28 -16.80 -12.25
N ASP A 124 -14.46 -16.92 -11.63
CA ASP A 124 -15.06 -15.88 -10.80
C ASP A 124 -14.98 -16.15 -9.30
N CYS A 125 -14.40 -17.29 -8.89
CA CYS A 125 -14.04 -17.60 -7.51
C CYS A 125 -15.20 -17.53 -6.51
N LEU A 126 -16.44 -17.71 -6.98
CA LEU A 126 -17.62 -17.67 -6.13
C LEU A 126 -17.69 -18.90 -5.23
N PHE A 127 -18.25 -18.69 -4.04
CA PHE A 127 -18.55 -19.76 -3.10
C PHE A 127 -19.75 -19.37 -2.23
N LYS A 128 -20.43 -20.41 -1.75
CA LYS A 128 -21.68 -20.29 -1.02
C LYS A 128 -21.49 -19.67 0.36
N SER A 129 -22.42 -18.81 0.73
CA SER A 129 -22.46 -18.15 2.03
C SER A 129 -22.76 -19.17 3.13
N HIS A 130 -21.95 -19.18 4.18
CA HIS A 130 -22.06 -20.17 5.25
C HIS A 130 -21.70 -19.57 6.62
N LEU A 131 -22.21 -20.22 7.67
CA LEU A 131 -21.93 -19.86 9.06
C LEU A 131 -20.84 -20.75 9.67
N GLN A 132 -20.04 -20.15 10.53
CA GLN A 132 -19.05 -20.82 11.37
C GLN A 132 -19.15 -20.25 12.78
N PHE A 133 -18.97 -21.10 13.77
CA PHE A 133 -19.00 -20.73 15.19
C PHE A 133 -17.67 -21.07 15.84
N TYR A 134 -17.25 -20.24 16.78
CA TYR A 134 -15.96 -20.36 17.45
C TYR A 134 -16.10 -20.12 18.95
N TYR A 135 -15.22 -20.75 19.72
CA TYR A 135 -14.96 -20.37 21.11
C TYR A 135 -13.51 -19.88 21.26
N LEU A 136 -13.27 -19.07 22.30
CA LEU A 136 -11.92 -18.69 22.70
C LEU A 136 -11.37 -19.72 23.69
N ASN A 137 -10.20 -20.29 23.38
CA ASN A 137 -9.53 -21.22 24.28
C ASN A 137 -8.62 -20.50 25.29
N ASN A 138 -8.06 -21.24 26.23
CA ASN A 138 -7.16 -20.73 27.28
C ASN A 138 -5.86 -20.10 26.75
N ASP A 139 -5.48 -20.35 25.49
CA ASP A 139 -4.33 -19.73 24.82
C ASP A 139 -4.74 -18.49 23.98
N GLU A 140 -5.95 -17.97 24.19
CA GLU A 140 -6.52 -16.85 23.41
C GLU A 140 -6.63 -17.14 21.91
N LYS A 141 -6.79 -18.41 21.53
CA LYS A 141 -7.00 -18.84 20.15
C LYS A 141 -8.46 -19.21 19.90
N LEU A 142 -8.94 -18.83 18.72
CA LEU A 142 -10.27 -19.19 18.26
C LEU A 142 -10.29 -20.60 17.69
N ILE A 143 -11.11 -21.45 18.28
CA ILE A 143 -11.31 -22.84 17.87
C ILE A 143 -12.71 -22.98 17.30
N LYS A 144 -12.82 -23.59 16.11
CA LYS A 144 -14.10 -23.80 15.43
C LYS A 144 -14.91 -24.85 16.18
N ILE A 145 -16.19 -24.55 16.42
CA ILE A 145 -17.16 -25.47 17.05
C ILE A 145 -17.88 -26.22 15.93
N ALA A 146 -17.90 -27.55 16.02
CA ALA A 146 -18.71 -28.36 15.12
C ALA A 146 -20.19 -28.33 15.57
N THR A 147 -21.13 -28.43 14.63
CA THR A 147 -22.57 -28.28 14.90
C THR A 147 -23.07 -29.26 15.96
N GLU A 148 -22.55 -30.48 15.96
CA GLU A 148 -22.83 -31.54 16.93
C GLU A 148 -22.41 -31.19 18.37
N GLN A 149 -21.49 -30.22 18.55
CA GLN A 149 -21.01 -29.77 19.86
C GLN A 149 -21.85 -28.63 20.45
N PHE A 150 -22.81 -28.06 19.72
CA PHE A 150 -23.59 -26.90 20.19
C PHE A 150 -24.39 -27.21 21.47
N SER A 151 -24.85 -28.45 21.64
CA SER A 151 -25.56 -28.90 22.85
C SER A 151 -24.64 -29.41 23.97
N GLN A 152 -23.32 -29.45 23.74
CA GLN A 152 -22.34 -30.06 24.64
C GLN A 152 -21.17 -29.12 24.97
N LEU A 153 -21.44 -27.82 25.13
CA LEU A 153 -20.41 -26.81 25.38
C LEU A 153 -19.59 -27.07 26.66
N THR A 154 -20.15 -27.75 27.64
CA THR A 154 -19.43 -28.17 28.88
C THR A 154 -18.30 -29.16 28.61
N THR A 155 -18.26 -29.79 27.44
CA THR A 155 -17.19 -30.72 27.05
C THR A 155 -15.95 -30.02 26.47
N LEU A 156 -16.03 -28.70 26.22
CA LEU A 156 -14.93 -27.89 25.69
C LEU A 156 -13.89 -27.60 26.79
N ARG A 157 -13.04 -28.58 27.09
CA ARG A 157 -12.10 -28.55 28.24
C ARG A 157 -11.06 -27.44 28.18
N ASP A 158 -10.70 -26.98 26.99
CA ASP A 158 -9.73 -25.91 26.78
C ASP A 158 -10.38 -24.52 26.59
N ALA A 159 -11.71 -24.41 26.69
CA ALA A 159 -12.39 -23.14 26.59
C ALA A 159 -12.07 -22.22 27.77
N GLN A 160 -11.86 -20.93 27.47
CA GLN A 160 -11.73 -19.90 28.50
C GLN A 160 -13.07 -19.72 29.22
N LEU A 161 -13.03 -19.54 30.55
CA LEU A 161 -14.20 -19.23 31.37
C LEU A 161 -14.13 -17.78 31.88
N PRO A 162 -15.23 -16.98 31.81
CA PRO A 162 -16.53 -17.32 31.23
C PRO A 162 -16.45 -17.61 29.72
N LEU A 163 -17.33 -18.48 29.25
CA LEU A 163 -17.33 -18.95 27.86
C LEU A 163 -17.57 -17.78 26.90
N GLN A 164 -16.70 -17.64 25.92
CA GLN A 164 -16.80 -16.61 24.89
C GLN A 164 -16.99 -17.25 23.53
N LEU A 165 -18.10 -16.92 22.89
CA LEU A 165 -18.52 -17.50 21.62
C LEU A 165 -18.63 -16.43 20.55
N PHE A 166 -18.32 -16.82 19.33
CA PHE A 166 -18.34 -15.95 18.16
C PHE A 166 -19.01 -16.65 16.98
N ARG A 167 -19.81 -15.90 16.23
CA ARG A 167 -20.35 -16.30 14.93
C ARG A 167 -19.61 -15.56 13.84
N ALA A 168 -19.27 -16.27 12.77
CA ALA A 168 -18.81 -15.67 11.52
C ALA A 168 -19.65 -16.16 10.34
N GLU A 169 -20.07 -15.22 9.49
CA GLU A 169 -20.60 -15.52 8.15
C GLU A 169 -19.53 -15.20 7.11
N GLN A 170 -19.25 -16.14 6.19
CA GLN A 170 -18.39 -15.89 5.04
C GLN A 170 -19.10 -16.26 3.75
N GLY A 171 -18.96 -15.44 2.72
CA GLY A 171 -19.51 -15.65 1.38
C GLY A 171 -18.77 -14.79 0.34
N SER A 172 -19.28 -14.76 -0.88
CA SER A 172 -18.66 -14.02 -1.99
C SER A 172 -19.49 -12.81 -2.44
N ILE A 173 -18.84 -11.64 -2.58
CA ILE A 173 -19.39 -10.40 -3.17
C ILE A 173 -18.30 -9.79 -4.06
N ASN A 174 -18.63 -9.43 -5.30
CA ASN A 174 -17.68 -8.93 -6.31
C ASN A 174 -16.50 -9.88 -6.55
N ARG A 175 -16.74 -11.20 -6.45
CA ARG A 175 -15.72 -12.28 -6.44
C ARG A 175 -14.83 -12.32 -5.20
N PHE A 176 -14.94 -11.38 -4.28
CA PHE A 176 -14.13 -11.30 -3.05
C PHE A 176 -14.81 -11.98 -1.87
N ILE A 177 -14.00 -12.48 -0.93
CA ILE A 177 -14.47 -13.14 0.29
C ILE A 177 -14.89 -12.03 1.27
N TYR A 178 -16.18 -11.94 1.59
CA TYR A 178 -16.64 -11.14 2.72
C TYR A 178 -16.61 -11.94 4.02
N THR A 179 -16.57 -11.24 5.15
CA THR A 179 -16.67 -11.82 6.49
C THR A 179 -17.48 -10.88 7.36
N ILE A 180 -18.52 -11.39 8.00
CA ILE A 180 -19.25 -10.75 9.09
C ILE A 180 -18.92 -11.52 10.36
N ALA A 181 -18.57 -10.85 11.45
CA ALA A 181 -18.28 -11.49 12.72
C ALA A 181 -18.87 -10.74 13.91
N MET A 182 -19.40 -11.48 14.89
CA MET A 182 -20.05 -10.96 16.08
C MET A 182 -19.87 -11.92 17.26
N ALA A 183 -19.84 -11.40 18.49
CA ALA A 183 -20.01 -12.22 19.70
C ALA A 183 -21.45 -12.74 19.77
N VAL A 184 -21.64 -13.94 20.33
CA VAL A 184 -22.94 -14.59 20.49
C VAL A 184 -23.07 -15.28 21.85
N THR A 185 -24.29 -15.57 22.29
CA THR A 185 -24.54 -16.40 23.48
C THR A 185 -24.66 -17.88 23.12
N PRO A 186 -24.62 -18.82 24.08
CA PRO A 186 -24.88 -20.23 23.84
C PRO A 186 -26.23 -20.49 23.13
N GLU A 187 -27.28 -19.76 23.48
CA GLU A 187 -28.63 -19.90 22.92
C GLU A 187 -28.71 -19.45 21.46
N GLU A 188 -27.74 -18.65 21.01
CA GLU A 188 -27.67 -18.13 19.65
C GLU A 188 -26.87 -19.03 18.70
N LEU A 189 -26.26 -20.11 19.19
CA LEU A 189 -25.57 -21.09 18.34
C LEU A 189 -26.52 -21.68 17.29
N GLY A 190 -26.08 -21.71 16.04
CA GLY A 190 -26.90 -22.13 14.90
C GLY A 190 -27.86 -21.06 14.37
N THR A 191 -28.04 -19.92 15.06
CA THR A 191 -28.84 -18.81 14.56
C THR A 191 -28.03 -17.90 13.64
N ARG A 192 -28.67 -17.36 12.59
CA ARG A 192 -28.03 -16.44 11.64
C ARG A 192 -28.09 -14.98 12.09
N THR A 193 -29.25 -14.53 12.56
CA THR A 193 -29.56 -13.10 12.72
C THR A 193 -29.74 -12.65 14.17
N VAL A 194 -29.93 -13.59 15.12
CA VAL A 194 -30.02 -13.25 16.55
C VAL A 194 -28.67 -12.67 16.99
N SER A 195 -28.71 -11.54 17.70
CA SER A 195 -27.55 -10.68 17.95
C SER A 195 -27.70 -9.89 19.27
N SER A 196 -28.06 -10.58 20.36
CA SER A 196 -28.33 -9.96 21.67
C SER A 196 -27.13 -9.23 22.26
N LEU A 197 -25.90 -9.64 21.93
CA LEU A 197 -24.67 -9.01 22.40
C LEU A 197 -24.22 -7.80 21.56
N TRP A 198 -24.93 -7.47 20.48
CA TRP A 198 -24.54 -6.38 19.59
C TRP A 198 -24.95 -5.02 20.13
N ASN A 199 -23.96 -4.15 20.34
CA ASN A 199 -24.15 -2.79 20.84
C ASN A 199 -24.55 -1.76 19.76
N LYS A 200 -24.99 -2.24 18.58
CA LYS A 200 -25.33 -1.43 17.40
C LYS A 200 -24.17 -0.68 16.74
N LYS A 201 -22.91 -0.93 17.13
CA LYS A 201 -21.72 -0.31 16.52
C LYS A 201 -21.06 -1.26 15.52
N LEU A 202 -20.54 -0.73 14.42
CA LEU A 202 -19.97 -1.50 13.33
C LEU A 202 -18.53 -1.08 13.02
N ILE A 203 -17.64 -2.07 12.89
CA ILE A 203 -16.27 -1.88 12.41
C ILE A 203 -16.17 -2.40 10.97
N TYR A 204 -15.65 -1.57 10.07
CA TYR A 204 -15.15 -2.03 8.78
C TYR A 204 -13.63 -2.24 8.85
N GLN A 205 -13.20 -3.49 8.85
CA GLN A 205 -11.77 -3.85 8.87
C GLN A 205 -11.19 -3.88 7.46
N PHE A 206 -10.34 -2.90 7.15
CA PHE A 206 -9.47 -2.85 5.97
C PHE A 206 -8.13 -3.53 6.23
N HIS A 207 -7.44 -3.95 5.18
CA HIS A 207 -6.13 -4.61 5.30
C HIS A 207 -5.11 -4.00 4.34
N GLY A 208 -3.87 -3.87 4.80
CA GLY A 208 -2.76 -3.29 4.04
C GLY A 208 -1.96 -4.27 3.19
N GLY A 209 -0.81 -3.77 2.74
CA GLY A 209 0.17 -4.43 1.87
C GLY A 209 0.13 -3.89 0.44
N SER A 210 1.06 -4.33 -0.40
CA SER A 210 1.19 -3.87 -1.79
C SER A 210 0.86 -4.99 -2.77
N GLY A 211 -0.07 -4.73 -3.69
CA GLY A 211 -0.55 -5.68 -4.69
C GLY A 211 -0.78 -5.02 -6.04
N ILE A 212 -0.93 -5.84 -7.07
CA ILE A 212 -1.08 -5.43 -8.47
C ILE A 212 -2.32 -6.05 -9.14
N GLY A 213 -3.27 -6.57 -8.35
CA GLY A 213 -4.46 -7.26 -8.86
C GLY A 213 -4.33 -8.78 -8.97
N PHE A 214 -5.15 -9.31 -9.88
CA PHE A 214 -5.17 -10.67 -10.41
C PHE A 214 -5.55 -11.79 -9.43
N ARG A 215 -5.91 -11.50 -8.18
CA ARG A 215 -6.25 -12.53 -7.19
C ARG A 215 -7.33 -12.12 -6.20
N GLN A 216 -8.14 -13.08 -5.81
CA GLN A 216 -9.25 -12.92 -4.86
C GLN A 216 -8.80 -12.45 -3.48
N GLY A 217 -7.59 -12.82 -3.06
CA GLY A 217 -7.09 -12.45 -1.74
C GLY A 217 -7.57 -13.37 -0.62
N ARG A 218 -6.76 -13.46 0.44
CA ARG A 218 -7.02 -14.33 1.61
C ARG A 218 -7.83 -13.61 2.67
N GLN A 219 -8.85 -14.28 3.20
CA GLN A 219 -9.67 -13.80 4.29
C GLN A 219 -10.11 -14.94 5.21
N LYS A 220 -9.68 -14.88 6.47
CA LYS A 220 -10.01 -15.91 7.48
C LYS A 220 -10.88 -15.27 8.57
N ALA A 221 -11.98 -15.93 8.92
CA ALA A 221 -12.84 -15.49 10.02
C ALA A 221 -12.08 -15.36 11.34
N THR A 222 -11.28 -16.38 11.70
CA THR A 222 -10.46 -16.35 12.93
C THR A 222 -9.53 -15.15 13.00
N ARG A 223 -8.83 -14.82 11.90
CA ARG A 223 -7.95 -13.65 11.84
C ARG A 223 -8.72 -12.34 11.99
N THR A 224 -9.93 -12.27 11.46
CA THR A 224 -10.78 -11.07 11.54
C THR A 224 -11.23 -10.83 12.98
N ILE A 225 -11.72 -11.88 13.65
CA ILE A 225 -12.15 -11.81 15.06
C ILE A 225 -10.95 -11.53 15.98
N THR A 226 -9.87 -12.32 15.90
CA THR A 226 -8.69 -12.14 16.78
C THR A 226 -8.09 -10.74 16.65
N ARG A 227 -8.11 -10.15 15.46
CA ARG A 227 -7.56 -8.79 15.27
C ARG A 227 -8.30 -7.72 16.06
N ARG A 228 -9.59 -7.90 16.31
CA ARG A 228 -10.50 -6.96 16.97
C ARG A 228 -11.21 -7.63 18.16
N LEU A 229 -10.49 -8.52 18.85
CA LEU A 229 -11.05 -9.38 19.88
C LEU A 229 -11.67 -8.55 21.00
N GLU A 230 -10.97 -7.51 21.44
CA GLU A 230 -11.47 -6.60 22.48
C GLU A 230 -12.73 -5.85 22.01
N GLU A 231 -12.78 -5.34 20.78
CA GLU A 231 -13.95 -4.62 20.30
C GLU A 231 -15.18 -5.54 20.12
N VAL A 232 -14.98 -6.76 19.60
CA VAL A 232 -16.10 -7.71 19.48
C VAL A 232 -16.59 -8.18 20.85
N GLN A 233 -15.71 -8.31 21.85
CA GLN A 233 -16.08 -8.57 23.25
C GLN A 233 -16.84 -7.38 23.88
N LYS A 234 -16.52 -6.14 23.49
CA LYS A 234 -17.30 -4.93 23.84
C LYS A 234 -18.64 -4.82 23.09
N GLY A 235 -18.97 -5.81 22.24
CA GLY A 235 -20.24 -5.91 21.53
C GLY A 235 -20.25 -5.31 20.12
N TYR A 236 -19.11 -4.92 19.54
CA TYR A 236 -19.06 -4.45 18.16
C TYR A 236 -19.30 -5.61 17.17
N ALA A 237 -19.99 -5.31 16.07
CA ALA A 237 -19.94 -6.16 14.88
C ALA A 237 -18.72 -5.79 14.02
N ILE A 238 -18.14 -6.78 13.32
CA ILE A 238 -17.02 -6.56 12.40
C ILE A 238 -17.40 -7.06 11.02
N ILE A 239 -17.20 -6.22 10.00
CA ILE A 239 -17.25 -6.62 8.59
C ILE A 239 -15.92 -6.37 7.91
N SER A 240 -15.60 -7.23 6.93
CA SER A 240 -14.36 -7.12 6.16
C SER A 240 -14.50 -7.85 4.83
N SER A 241 -13.69 -7.46 3.83
CA SER A 241 -13.62 -8.15 2.55
C SER A 241 -12.18 -8.30 2.07
N SER A 242 -11.88 -9.40 1.39
CA SER A 242 -10.59 -9.59 0.70
C SER A 242 -10.39 -8.60 -0.45
N GLY A 243 -11.46 -8.00 -0.98
CA GLY A 243 -11.41 -6.92 -1.97
C GLY A 243 -11.03 -5.57 -1.39
N ASN A 244 -11.07 -5.43 -0.05
CA ASN A 244 -10.61 -4.24 0.68
C ASN A 244 -9.24 -4.49 1.32
N ARG A 245 -8.41 -5.30 0.65
CA ARG A 245 -7.06 -5.63 1.06
C ARG A 245 -6.07 -5.28 -0.03
N THR A 246 -5.29 -4.22 0.22
CA THR A 246 -4.41 -3.63 -0.80
C THR A 246 -3.22 -4.49 -1.19
N SER A 247 -2.90 -5.54 -0.42
CA SER A 247 -1.94 -6.56 -0.87
C SER A 247 -2.41 -7.32 -2.13
N TYR A 248 -3.66 -7.13 -2.56
CA TYR A 248 -4.26 -7.84 -3.69
C TYR A 248 -4.67 -6.94 -4.84
N THR A 249 -5.18 -5.74 -4.58
CA THR A 249 -5.55 -4.76 -5.61
C THR A 249 -5.57 -3.37 -5.00
N TYR A 250 -5.28 -2.35 -5.80
CA TYR A 250 -5.44 -0.95 -5.42
C TYR A 250 -6.55 -0.25 -6.22
N ASN A 251 -7.42 -1.00 -6.90
CA ASN A 251 -8.60 -0.44 -7.55
C ASN A 251 -9.60 0.08 -6.49
N MET A 252 -9.47 1.35 -6.12
CA MET A 252 -10.30 1.95 -5.06
C MET A 252 -11.78 2.09 -5.42
N LEU A 253 -12.14 2.12 -6.72
CA LEU A 253 -13.54 2.13 -7.13
C LEU A 253 -14.20 0.77 -6.90
N LEU A 254 -13.50 -0.32 -7.22
CA LEU A 254 -13.91 -1.68 -6.89
C LEU A 254 -13.92 -1.93 -5.37
N ALA A 255 -12.94 -1.38 -4.65
CA ALA A 255 -12.89 -1.46 -3.20
C ALA A 255 -14.09 -0.72 -2.55
N GLU A 256 -14.46 0.46 -3.07
CA GLU A 256 -15.66 1.19 -2.65
C GLU A 256 -16.93 0.37 -2.86
N ASP A 257 -17.15 -0.14 -4.08
CA ASP A 257 -18.33 -0.95 -4.41
C ASP A 257 -18.44 -2.20 -3.52
N THR A 258 -17.31 -2.88 -3.32
CA THR A 258 -17.23 -4.04 -2.44
C THR A 258 -17.57 -3.68 -1.00
N ALA A 259 -17.03 -2.58 -0.48
CA ALA A 259 -17.31 -2.14 0.90
C ALA A 259 -18.77 -1.73 1.10
N ARG A 260 -19.33 -1.00 0.13
CA ARG A 260 -20.76 -0.62 0.11
C ARG A 260 -21.64 -1.86 0.16
N ARG A 261 -21.39 -2.84 -0.72
CA ARG A 261 -22.21 -4.07 -0.81
C ARG A 261 -22.07 -4.98 0.41
N VAL A 262 -20.88 -5.06 1.01
CA VAL A 262 -20.68 -5.80 2.26
C VAL A 262 -21.43 -5.12 3.42
N LYS A 263 -21.42 -3.78 3.50
CA LYS A 263 -22.21 -3.05 4.50
C LYS A 263 -23.71 -3.21 4.25
N LEU A 264 -24.18 -3.13 3.01
CA LEU A 264 -25.58 -3.39 2.65
C LEU A 264 -26.01 -4.80 3.05
N HIS A 265 -25.20 -5.81 2.77
CA HIS A 265 -25.46 -7.19 3.20
C HIS A 265 -25.60 -7.30 4.71
N PHE A 266 -24.75 -6.63 5.48
CA PHE A 266 -24.86 -6.57 6.94
C PHE A 266 -26.17 -5.89 7.40
N ILE A 267 -26.49 -4.71 6.85
CA ILE A 267 -27.69 -3.95 7.20
C ILE A 267 -28.95 -4.77 6.91
N SER A 268 -29.00 -5.47 5.77
CA SER A 268 -30.14 -6.33 5.42
C SER A 268 -30.34 -7.51 6.39
N LEU A 269 -29.32 -7.91 7.15
CA LEU A 269 -29.42 -8.98 8.15
C LEU A 269 -29.75 -8.47 9.56
N PHE A 270 -29.16 -7.34 9.97
CA PHE A 270 -29.16 -6.91 11.37
C PHE A 270 -29.79 -5.51 11.60
N GLY A 271 -30.03 -4.76 10.54
CA GLY A 271 -30.46 -3.36 10.58
C GLY A 271 -29.30 -2.36 10.59
N GLU A 272 -29.64 -1.07 10.55
CA GLU A 272 -28.67 0.03 10.53
C GLU A 272 -27.84 0.09 11.84
N PRO A 273 -26.50 0.23 11.76
CA PRO A 273 -25.69 0.54 12.92
C PRO A 273 -25.84 2.01 13.33
N LEU A 274 -25.50 2.33 14.58
CA LEU A 274 -25.38 3.72 15.06
C LEU A 274 -24.32 4.50 14.28
N TYR A 275 -23.23 3.82 13.92
CA TYR A 275 -22.15 4.31 13.07
C TYR A 275 -21.31 3.14 12.54
N THR A 276 -20.53 3.41 11.50
CA THR A 276 -19.49 2.52 10.96
C THR A 276 -18.12 3.18 11.04
N VAL A 277 -17.21 2.62 11.84
CA VAL A 277 -15.82 3.09 11.92
C VAL A 277 -14.92 2.22 11.05
N GLY A 278 -14.11 2.85 10.19
CA GLY A 278 -13.06 2.18 9.43
C GLY A 278 -11.80 2.00 10.26
N ILE A 279 -11.11 0.87 10.10
CA ILE A 279 -9.77 0.67 10.66
C ILE A 279 -8.90 -0.17 9.71
N GLY A 280 -7.61 0.17 9.61
CA GLY A 280 -6.67 -0.58 8.80
C GLY A 280 -5.31 0.09 8.71
N GLY A 281 -4.27 -0.75 8.64
CA GLY A 281 -2.87 -0.34 8.51
C GLY A 281 -2.39 -0.19 7.07
N SER A 282 -1.42 0.70 6.82
CA SER A 282 -0.72 0.84 5.53
C SER A 282 -1.71 1.17 4.40
N GLY A 283 -1.79 0.34 3.36
CA GLY A 283 -2.81 0.47 2.32
C GLY A 283 -4.27 0.34 2.82
N GLY A 284 -4.51 -0.30 3.98
CA GLY A 284 -5.83 -0.26 4.62
C GLY A 284 -6.15 1.09 5.27
N GLY A 285 -5.13 1.89 5.58
CA GLY A 285 -5.28 3.27 6.05
C GLY A 285 -5.66 4.21 4.92
N LEU A 286 -4.94 4.16 3.79
CA LEU A 286 -5.25 5.01 2.63
C LEU A 286 -6.61 4.68 2.00
N ALA A 287 -7.04 3.42 2.03
CA ALA A 287 -8.35 3.03 1.52
C ALA A 287 -9.48 3.77 2.25
N GLN A 288 -9.33 4.05 3.54
CA GLN A 288 -10.32 4.80 4.32
C GLN A 288 -10.42 6.27 3.86
N TYR A 289 -9.28 6.92 3.62
CA TYR A 289 -9.25 8.28 3.10
C TYR A 289 -9.91 8.37 1.73
N LEU A 290 -9.54 7.48 0.81
CA LEU A 290 -10.06 7.47 -0.55
C LEU A 290 -11.55 7.11 -0.58
N ILE A 291 -12.01 6.10 0.16
CA ILE A 291 -13.44 5.75 0.22
C ILE A 291 -14.27 6.87 0.87
N GLY A 292 -13.76 7.49 1.95
CA GLY A 292 -14.43 8.60 2.63
C GLY A 292 -14.49 9.88 1.80
N GLN A 293 -13.47 10.14 0.98
CA GLN A 293 -13.46 11.27 0.03
C GLN A 293 -14.40 10.99 -1.15
N ASN A 294 -14.30 9.78 -1.72
CA ASN A 294 -14.95 9.46 -2.96
C ASN A 294 -16.45 9.27 -2.77
N SER A 295 -16.91 8.82 -1.60
CA SER A 295 -18.32 8.48 -1.41
C SER A 295 -18.83 8.72 -0.01
N ARG A 296 -20.15 8.60 0.15
CA ARG A 296 -20.84 8.69 1.45
C ARG A 296 -21.57 7.39 1.78
N GLY A 297 -21.90 7.23 3.06
CA GLY A 297 -22.74 6.14 3.59
C GLY A 297 -22.00 4.84 3.90
N ILE A 298 -20.69 4.75 3.66
CA ILE A 298 -19.89 3.56 3.99
C ILE A 298 -19.27 3.70 5.38
N LEU A 299 -18.53 4.78 5.61
CA LEU A 299 -17.80 5.07 6.84
C LEU A 299 -18.28 6.39 7.46
N ASP A 300 -18.35 6.43 8.77
CA ASP A 300 -18.74 7.59 9.57
C ASP A 300 -17.54 8.18 10.35
N GLY A 301 -16.50 7.38 10.59
CA GLY A 301 -15.23 7.80 11.20
C GLY A 301 -14.08 6.87 10.82
N LEU A 302 -12.84 7.36 10.88
CA LEU A 302 -11.65 6.69 10.36
C LEU A 302 -10.58 6.53 11.46
N ILE A 303 -10.04 5.32 11.60
CA ILE A 303 -8.82 5.02 12.38
C ILE A 303 -7.78 4.46 11.40
N PRO A 304 -7.20 5.32 10.53
CA PRO A 304 -6.12 4.92 9.65
C PRO A 304 -4.85 4.66 10.47
N GLN A 305 -4.20 3.53 10.22
CA GLN A 305 -2.95 3.17 10.89
C GLN A 305 -1.79 3.19 9.89
N TYR A 306 -0.66 3.81 10.24
CA TYR A 306 0.53 3.91 9.35
C TYR A 306 0.16 4.35 7.91
N SER A 307 -0.79 5.26 7.78
CA SER A 307 -1.42 5.55 6.50
C SER A 307 -0.57 6.44 5.62
N TYR A 308 -0.72 6.24 4.32
CA TYR A 308 -0.39 7.21 3.27
C TYR A 308 -1.67 7.93 2.83
N PRO A 309 -1.58 9.11 2.19
CA PRO A 309 -2.73 9.73 1.55
C PRO A 309 -3.33 8.83 0.46
N ASP A 310 -2.47 8.31 -0.42
CA ASP A 310 -2.81 7.41 -1.52
C ASP A 310 -1.57 6.68 -2.06
N MET A 311 -1.79 5.66 -2.88
CA MET A 311 -0.71 4.86 -3.47
C MET A 311 0.05 5.63 -4.56
N LEU A 312 -0.66 6.38 -5.42
CA LEU A 312 -0.07 7.00 -6.60
C LEU A 312 1.01 8.02 -6.23
N SER A 313 0.68 8.96 -5.33
CA SER A 313 1.62 9.98 -4.85
C SER A 313 2.78 9.39 -4.05
N GLN A 314 2.55 8.27 -3.35
CA GLN A 314 3.63 7.50 -2.73
C GLN A 314 4.63 7.00 -3.79
N THR A 315 4.17 6.52 -4.95
CA THR A 315 5.11 6.00 -5.98
C THR A 315 6.09 7.04 -6.52
N ILE A 316 5.80 8.35 -6.39
CA ILE A 316 6.63 9.43 -6.95
C ILE A 316 8.06 9.35 -6.40
N TYR A 317 8.21 9.36 -5.06
CA TYR A 317 9.53 9.31 -4.42
C TYR A 317 10.03 7.89 -4.21
N THR A 318 9.16 6.88 -4.07
CA THR A 318 9.63 5.49 -3.88
C THR A 318 10.29 4.95 -5.14
N LEU A 319 9.81 5.34 -6.32
CA LEU A 319 10.46 4.98 -7.59
C LEU A 319 11.78 5.74 -7.81
N ASP A 320 12.03 6.84 -7.11
CA ASP A 320 13.35 7.49 -7.11
C ASP A 320 14.40 6.68 -6.32
N CYS A 321 13.97 5.87 -5.33
CA CYS A 321 14.89 5.11 -4.48
C CYS A 321 15.84 4.22 -5.28
N ASP A 322 15.35 3.47 -6.27
CA ASP A 322 16.22 2.63 -7.10
C ASP A 322 17.14 3.46 -8.00
N LEU A 323 16.72 4.66 -8.43
CA LEU A 323 17.58 5.57 -9.18
C LEU A 323 18.74 6.09 -8.31
N PHE A 324 18.45 6.48 -7.07
CA PHE A 324 19.48 6.87 -6.11
C PHE A 324 20.42 5.74 -5.76
N ASN A 325 19.89 4.55 -5.46
CA ASN A 325 20.71 3.39 -5.15
C ASN A 325 21.59 2.98 -6.33
N ASN A 326 21.06 3.04 -7.56
CA ASN A 326 21.87 2.81 -8.74
C ASN A 326 22.98 3.87 -8.88
N TYR A 327 22.65 5.15 -8.67
CA TYR A 327 23.62 6.24 -8.71
C TYR A 327 24.76 6.01 -7.69
N PHE A 328 24.43 5.76 -6.42
CA PHE A 328 25.42 5.56 -5.37
C PHE A 328 26.26 4.29 -5.58
N THR A 329 25.67 3.20 -6.07
CA THR A 329 26.36 1.93 -6.22
C THR A 329 27.23 1.88 -7.48
N PHE A 330 26.78 2.49 -8.59
CA PHE A 330 27.37 2.27 -9.92
C PHE A 330 27.86 3.54 -10.63
N ARG A 331 27.36 4.74 -10.28
CA ARG A 331 27.63 5.95 -11.08
C ARG A 331 28.46 6.99 -10.34
N ALA A 332 28.53 6.94 -9.02
CA ALA A 332 29.28 7.88 -8.19
C ALA A 332 30.63 7.32 -7.70
N THR A 333 31.33 6.55 -8.53
CA THR A 333 32.48 5.70 -8.15
C THR A 333 33.64 6.45 -7.50
N ASP A 334 33.86 7.71 -7.87
CA ASP A 334 34.97 8.52 -7.35
C ASP A 334 34.59 9.39 -6.14
N ASN A 335 33.38 9.21 -5.59
CA ASN A 335 32.89 9.99 -4.46
C ASN A 335 32.62 9.11 -3.23
N LEU A 336 33.64 9.00 -2.36
CA LEU A 336 33.56 8.25 -1.10
C LEU A 336 32.56 8.84 -0.09
N ARG A 337 32.07 10.07 -0.30
CA ARG A 337 31.05 10.70 0.56
C ARG A 337 29.82 9.81 0.71
N TRP A 338 29.39 9.14 -0.36
CA TRP A 338 28.18 8.32 -0.35
C TRP A 338 28.33 7.00 0.42
N GLN A 339 29.52 6.71 0.97
CA GLN A 339 29.71 5.65 1.95
C GLN A 339 29.29 6.07 3.37
N GLN A 340 29.22 7.38 3.63
CA GLN A 340 28.64 7.94 4.85
C GLN A 340 27.12 8.06 4.68
N TRP A 341 26.35 7.23 5.38
CA TRP A 341 24.93 7.08 5.10
C TRP A 341 24.11 8.33 5.41
N GLU A 342 24.47 9.07 6.45
CA GLU A 342 23.87 10.38 6.76
C GLU A 342 23.96 11.37 5.58
N GLN A 343 24.96 11.23 4.70
CA GLN A 343 25.08 12.08 3.52
C GLN A 343 24.04 11.72 2.45
N ARG A 344 23.60 10.46 2.36
CA ARG A 344 22.54 10.04 1.42
C ARG A 344 21.20 10.63 1.78
N GLN A 345 20.91 10.81 3.07
CA GLN A 345 19.68 11.48 3.53
C GLN A 345 19.54 12.91 2.98
N LEU A 346 20.64 13.61 2.71
CA LEU A 346 20.59 14.93 2.07
C LEU A 346 19.96 14.90 0.66
N LEU A 347 19.97 13.73 0.01
CA LEU A 347 19.44 13.52 -1.33
C LEU A 347 18.13 12.71 -1.32
N GLU A 348 18.11 11.61 -0.58
CA GLU A 348 16.94 10.73 -0.44
C GLU A 348 15.84 11.35 0.42
N GLY A 349 16.19 12.25 1.34
CA GLY A 349 15.28 12.91 2.29
C GLY A 349 14.75 12.01 3.42
N MET A 350 14.68 10.71 3.17
CA MET A 350 14.28 9.64 4.09
C MET A 350 15.37 9.32 5.11
N ASN A 351 15.02 8.54 6.15
CA ASN A 351 15.99 8.17 7.16
C ASN A 351 17.08 7.23 6.62
N SER A 352 18.30 7.43 7.11
CA SER A 352 19.48 6.62 6.75
C SER A 352 20.35 6.45 7.99
N LEU A 353 20.83 5.24 8.23
CA LEU A 353 21.62 4.90 9.40
C LEU A 353 22.93 4.24 8.98
N GLN A 354 24.03 4.77 9.52
CA GLN A 354 25.34 4.13 9.46
C GLN A 354 25.31 2.82 10.25
N ASP A 355 26.05 1.80 9.80
CA ASP A 355 26.20 0.49 10.43
C ASP A 355 24.88 -0.32 10.61
N PHE A 356 23.79 0.14 9.99
CA PHE A 356 22.54 -0.61 9.99
C PHE A 356 22.60 -1.75 8.97
N PRO A 357 22.21 -2.99 9.33
CA PRO A 357 22.36 -4.14 8.45
C PRO A 357 21.40 -4.08 7.25
N GLN A 358 21.91 -4.48 6.08
CA GLN A 358 21.08 -4.78 4.91
C GLN A 358 20.91 -6.29 4.76
N LYS A 359 19.66 -6.77 4.66
CA LYS A 359 19.36 -8.21 4.47
C LYS A 359 20.04 -8.81 3.23
N ILE A 360 20.33 -7.97 2.24
CA ILE A 360 20.87 -8.34 0.94
C ILE A 360 22.20 -7.65 0.63
N ALA A 361 22.96 -7.24 1.67
CA ALA A 361 24.24 -6.54 1.51
C ALA A 361 25.21 -7.24 0.55
N PHE A 362 25.18 -8.57 0.50
CA PHE A 362 26.04 -9.40 -0.35
C PHE A 362 25.77 -9.23 -1.86
N LEU A 363 24.61 -8.69 -2.26
CA LEU A 363 24.29 -8.49 -3.68
C LEU A 363 25.11 -7.36 -4.30
N GLN A 364 25.40 -6.30 -3.54
CA GLN A 364 26.14 -5.15 -4.02
C GLN A 364 27.54 -5.50 -4.54
N PRO A 365 28.44 -6.16 -3.78
CA PRO A 365 29.78 -6.47 -4.27
C PRO A 365 29.75 -7.43 -5.47
N VAL A 366 28.77 -8.35 -5.52
CA VAL A 366 28.59 -9.26 -6.67
C VAL A 366 28.19 -8.48 -7.92
N ALA A 367 27.21 -7.57 -7.80
CA ALA A 367 26.77 -6.73 -8.91
C ALA A 367 27.87 -5.76 -9.38
N GLN A 368 28.62 -5.16 -8.45
CA GLN A 368 29.78 -4.30 -8.77
C GLN A 368 30.86 -5.07 -9.53
N LEU A 369 31.20 -6.29 -9.09
CA LEU A 369 32.17 -7.13 -9.79
C LEU A 369 31.72 -7.45 -11.23
N MET A 370 30.45 -7.80 -11.42
CA MET A 370 29.89 -8.07 -12.76
C MET A 370 29.87 -6.82 -13.65
N ALA A 371 29.75 -5.63 -13.05
CA ALA A 371 29.86 -4.35 -13.73
C ALA A 371 31.32 -3.89 -13.94
N GLY A 372 32.32 -4.71 -13.62
CA GLY A 372 33.75 -4.37 -13.77
C GLY A 372 34.28 -3.37 -12.74
N MET A 373 33.58 -3.19 -11.61
CA MET A 373 33.93 -2.26 -10.54
C MET A 373 34.64 -2.97 -9.38
N VAL A 374 35.40 -2.20 -8.59
CA VAL A 374 35.98 -2.70 -7.33
C VAL A 374 34.85 -2.99 -6.34
N PRO A 375 34.67 -4.25 -5.90
CA PRO A 375 33.57 -4.61 -5.01
C PRO A 375 33.70 -3.98 -3.62
N SER A 376 32.58 -3.51 -3.09
CA SER A 376 32.48 -2.93 -1.75
C SER A 376 31.18 -3.36 -1.09
N PHE A 377 31.24 -3.59 0.22
CA PHE A 377 30.03 -3.81 1.01
C PHE A 377 29.42 -2.48 1.45
N PRO A 378 28.08 -2.36 1.45
CA PRO A 378 27.43 -1.19 2.03
C PRO A 378 27.69 -1.11 3.54
N GLN A 379 28.01 0.08 4.02
CA GLN A 379 28.34 0.34 5.44
C GLN A 379 27.14 0.87 6.26
N GLY A 380 25.92 0.66 5.78
CA GLY A 380 24.71 1.20 6.41
C GLY A 380 23.48 0.89 5.57
N ASN A 381 22.35 1.51 5.89
CA ASN A 381 21.07 1.26 5.24
C ASN A 381 20.19 2.53 5.25
N SER A 382 19.20 2.57 4.37
CA SER A 382 18.17 3.63 4.35
C SER A 382 16.79 3.03 4.17
N GLU A 383 15.75 3.82 4.43
CA GLU A 383 14.37 3.41 4.19
C GLU A 383 14.12 3.06 2.72
N CYS A 384 14.80 3.77 1.80
CA CYS A 384 14.75 3.47 0.37
C CYS A 384 15.16 2.03 0.04
N ILE A 385 16.07 1.43 0.81
CA ILE A 385 16.50 0.05 0.62
C ILE A 385 15.69 -0.88 1.52
N ASN A 386 15.67 -0.65 2.82
CA ASN A 386 15.07 -1.57 3.78
C ASN A 386 13.55 -1.70 3.63
N GLY A 387 12.88 -0.58 3.33
CA GLY A 387 11.43 -0.52 3.14
C GLY A 387 10.98 -0.85 1.72
N TYR A 388 11.71 -0.39 0.70
CA TYR A 388 11.22 -0.37 -0.68
C TYR A 388 11.92 -1.32 -1.66
N PHE A 389 12.99 -1.99 -1.27
CA PHE A 389 13.72 -2.89 -2.18
C PHE A 389 12.80 -3.93 -2.83
N GLY A 390 12.79 -3.91 -4.16
CA GLY A 390 12.00 -4.79 -5.02
C GLY A 390 10.52 -4.47 -5.14
N LEU A 391 9.97 -3.60 -4.29
CA LEU A 391 8.60 -3.11 -4.46
C LEU A 391 8.49 -2.18 -5.67
N SER A 392 9.49 -1.33 -5.91
CA SER A 392 9.55 -0.44 -7.06
C SER A 392 9.41 -1.22 -8.38
N THR A 393 10.22 -2.27 -8.56
CA THR A 393 10.09 -3.13 -9.74
C THR A 393 8.77 -3.89 -9.77
N PHE A 394 8.32 -4.45 -8.65
CA PHE A 394 7.03 -5.17 -8.57
C PHE A 394 5.83 -4.32 -9.01
N ILE A 395 5.84 -3.03 -8.63
CA ILE A 395 4.74 -2.10 -8.89
C ILE A 395 4.84 -1.50 -10.29
N HIS A 396 6.04 -1.25 -10.80
CA HIS A 396 6.23 -0.42 -11.99
C HIS A 396 6.54 -1.23 -13.27
N ASN A 397 7.30 -2.33 -13.16
CA ASN A 397 7.79 -3.07 -14.32
C ASN A 397 6.74 -4.11 -14.77
N PRO A 398 6.14 -3.97 -15.97
CA PRO A 398 5.10 -4.91 -16.46
C PRO A 398 5.61 -6.34 -16.66
N ARG A 399 6.93 -6.55 -16.69
CA ARG A 399 7.54 -7.87 -16.82
C ARG A 399 7.89 -8.49 -15.46
N GLN A 400 7.63 -7.81 -14.34
CA GLN A 400 8.06 -8.23 -13.01
C GLN A 400 6.91 -8.37 -12.00
N GLY A 401 6.17 -9.48 -12.06
CA GLY A 401 5.07 -9.74 -11.13
C GLY A 401 5.42 -10.45 -9.81
N PHE A 402 6.69 -10.88 -9.59
CA PHE A 402 7.11 -11.80 -8.51
C PHE A 402 6.07 -12.90 -8.20
N LEU A 403 5.57 -13.53 -9.25
CA LEU A 403 4.44 -14.43 -9.15
C LEU A 403 4.87 -15.76 -8.52
N ARG A 404 4.04 -16.25 -7.60
CA ARG A 404 4.05 -17.69 -7.29
C ARG A 404 3.53 -18.45 -8.53
N HIS A 405 3.60 -19.77 -8.49
CA HIS A 405 3.03 -20.63 -9.55
C HIS A 405 1.49 -20.66 -9.50
N PHE A 406 0.85 -19.50 -9.50
CA PHE A 406 -0.58 -19.29 -9.58
C PHE A 406 -1.09 -19.35 -11.02
N TYR A 407 -0.23 -19.01 -11.98
CA TYR A 407 -0.53 -18.99 -13.41
C TYR A 407 0.46 -19.92 -14.13
N SER A 408 0.05 -20.47 -15.28
CA SER A 408 0.97 -21.17 -16.19
C SER A 408 1.97 -20.19 -16.81
N ASP A 409 3.11 -20.70 -17.28
CA ASP A 409 4.14 -19.86 -17.91
C ASP A 409 3.59 -19.10 -19.13
N ASP A 410 2.74 -19.75 -19.93
CA ASP A 410 2.01 -19.14 -21.05
C ASP A 410 1.14 -17.91 -20.63
N VAL A 411 0.39 -18.04 -19.53
CA VAL A 411 -0.42 -16.92 -19.00
C VAL A 411 0.47 -15.81 -18.47
N VAL A 412 1.61 -16.15 -17.86
CA VAL A 412 2.58 -15.17 -17.37
C VAL A 412 3.17 -14.36 -18.52
N GLU A 413 3.52 -14.99 -19.64
CA GLU A 413 4.11 -14.34 -20.81
C GLU A 413 3.15 -13.39 -21.55
N GLN A 414 1.85 -13.72 -21.55
CA GLN A 414 0.81 -12.94 -22.24
C GLN A 414 0.23 -11.78 -21.41
N THR A 415 0.59 -11.66 -20.12
CA THR A 415 -0.01 -10.69 -19.19
C THR A 415 1.04 -9.66 -18.73
N ASN A 416 0.63 -8.41 -18.55
CA ASN A 416 1.47 -7.40 -17.89
C ASN A 416 1.21 -7.42 -16.38
N TRP A 417 2.27 -7.47 -15.58
CA TRP A 417 2.19 -7.68 -14.14
C TRP A 417 2.70 -6.48 -13.37
N ASN A 418 1.91 -5.40 -13.35
CA ASN A 418 2.23 -4.20 -12.60
C ASN A 418 0.97 -3.51 -12.09
N TYR A 419 1.13 -2.47 -11.28
CA TYR A 419 0.03 -1.70 -10.74
C TYR A 419 -0.78 -0.99 -11.84
N TRP A 420 -0.13 -0.52 -12.90
CA TRP A 420 -0.82 0.17 -14.00
C TRP A 420 -1.85 -0.74 -14.66
N GLU A 421 -1.54 -2.02 -14.84
CA GLU A 421 -2.48 -3.01 -15.39
C GLU A 421 -3.66 -3.29 -14.43
N ASP A 422 -3.49 -3.16 -13.10
CA ASP A 422 -4.60 -3.17 -12.14
C ASP A 422 -5.59 -2.02 -12.34
N MET A 423 -5.08 -0.93 -12.94
CA MET A 423 -5.79 0.32 -13.20
C MET A 423 -6.17 0.50 -14.67
N ALA A 424 -6.18 -0.58 -15.47
CA ALA A 424 -6.51 -0.52 -16.91
C ALA A 424 -7.93 0.00 -17.21
N TRP A 425 -8.82 -0.01 -16.21
CA TRP A 425 -10.16 0.60 -16.30
C TRP A 425 -10.13 2.13 -16.27
N LEU A 426 -9.08 2.72 -15.67
CA LEU A 426 -8.97 4.15 -15.42
C LEU A 426 -8.02 4.84 -16.42
N PHE A 427 -6.87 4.22 -16.68
CA PHE A 427 -5.83 4.80 -17.50
C PHE A 427 -5.90 4.30 -18.94
N ARG A 428 -5.49 5.15 -19.87
CA ARG A 428 -5.39 4.78 -21.29
C ARG A 428 -4.25 3.79 -21.50
N ARG A 429 -4.34 3.04 -22.60
CA ARG A 429 -3.21 2.26 -23.12
C ARG A 429 -2.43 3.09 -24.12
N ASP A 430 -1.11 2.97 -24.10
CA ASP A 430 -0.22 3.58 -25.07
C ASP A 430 -0.23 2.84 -26.42
N LYS A 431 0.58 3.30 -27.38
CA LYS A 431 0.71 2.69 -28.71
C LYS A 431 1.24 1.25 -28.70
N TYR A 432 1.78 0.76 -27.57
CA TYR A 432 2.24 -0.62 -27.38
C TYR A 432 1.23 -1.48 -26.63
N GLY A 433 0.04 -0.95 -26.32
CA GLY A 433 -0.99 -1.63 -25.54
C GLY A 433 -0.72 -1.68 -24.04
N LEU A 434 0.25 -0.92 -23.53
CA LEU A 434 0.60 -0.88 -22.10
C LEU A 434 -0.16 0.24 -21.41
N VAL A 435 -0.65 0.00 -20.19
CA VAL A 435 -1.37 1.02 -19.43
C VAL A 435 -0.43 2.17 -19.02
N GLU A 436 -0.86 3.41 -19.24
CA GLU A 436 -0.08 4.61 -18.93
C GLU A 436 0.27 4.73 -17.43
N SER A 437 1.40 5.40 -17.15
CA SER A 437 1.91 5.65 -15.79
C SER A 437 1.93 7.14 -15.49
N THR A 438 1.74 7.49 -14.21
CA THR A 438 1.79 8.86 -13.70
C THR A 438 3.20 9.32 -13.27
N TRP A 439 4.22 8.45 -13.35
CA TRP A 439 5.55 8.76 -12.83
C TRP A 439 6.39 9.61 -13.80
N ASP A 440 6.89 10.74 -13.30
CA ASP A 440 7.69 11.75 -14.01
C ASP A 440 8.92 12.13 -13.18
N ASN A 441 10.03 12.43 -13.85
CA ASN A 441 11.19 13.07 -13.20
C ASN A 441 11.90 14.11 -14.07
N GLU A 442 11.24 14.61 -15.10
CA GLU A 442 11.78 15.64 -15.98
C GLU A 442 11.73 17.01 -15.29
N GLY A 443 12.83 17.75 -15.32
CA GLY A 443 12.96 19.06 -14.67
C GLY A 443 13.15 19.02 -13.15
N VAL A 444 13.08 17.84 -12.52
CA VAL A 444 13.34 17.64 -11.09
C VAL A 444 14.82 17.85 -10.78
N GLN A 445 15.10 18.71 -9.81
CA GLN A 445 16.45 19.11 -9.42
C GLN A 445 16.89 18.38 -8.15
N TYR A 446 17.26 17.11 -8.27
CA TYR A 446 17.61 16.28 -7.10
C TYR A 446 18.77 16.89 -6.32
N GLY A 447 18.61 17.03 -5.00
CA GLY A 447 19.61 17.61 -4.10
C GLY A 447 19.67 19.14 -4.07
N LEU A 448 18.73 19.85 -4.71
CA LEU A 448 18.70 21.32 -4.73
C LEU A 448 18.63 21.92 -3.31
N HIS A 449 17.86 21.31 -2.41
CA HIS A 449 17.78 21.75 -1.01
C HIS A 449 19.15 21.71 -0.32
N ALA A 450 19.86 20.58 -0.47
CA ALA A 450 21.20 20.40 0.07
C ALA A 450 22.23 21.36 -0.55
N LEU A 451 22.11 21.66 -1.85
CA LEU A 451 22.96 22.64 -2.52
C LEU A 451 22.75 24.04 -1.94
N LYS A 452 21.49 24.49 -1.79
CA LYS A 452 21.16 25.80 -1.22
C LYS A 452 21.67 25.95 0.22
N GLN A 453 21.69 24.85 0.98
CA GLN A 453 22.26 24.79 2.33
C GLN A 453 23.79 24.63 2.35
N LYS A 454 24.45 24.63 1.18
CA LYS A 454 25.90 24.40 1.03
C LYS A 454 26.39 23.09 1.65
N LYS A 455 25.50 22.09 1.75
CA LYS A 455 25.84 20.75 2.27
C LYS A 455 26.46 19.87 1.20
N ILE A 456 26.15 20.11 -0.07
CA ILE A 456 26.83 19.52 -1.24
C ILE A 456 27.40 20.62 -2.13
N THR A 457 28.44 20.29 -2.89
CA THR A 457 29.05 21.20 -3.86
C THR A 457 28.23 21.30 -5.14
N LEU A 458 28.44 22.36 -5.92
CA LEU A 458 27.82 22.52 -7.23
C LEU A 458 28.23 21.39 -8.19
N ALA A 459 29.49 20.94 -8.14
CA ALA A 459 29.98 19.83 -8.93
C ALA A 459 29.26 18.52 -8.59
N GLU A 460 29.02 18.23 -7.31
CA GLU A 460 28.23 17.06 -6.89
C GLU A 460 26.77 17.14 -7.35
N PHE A 461 26.15 18.32 -7.26
CA PHE A 461 24.78 18.53 -7.76
C PHE A 461 24.66 18.30 -9.27
N VAL A 462 25.60 18.83 -10.05
CA VAL A 462 25.67 18.63 -11.51
C VAL A 462 25.92 17.16 -11.83
N HIS A 463 26.87 16.53 -11.15
CA HIS A 463 27.19 15.12 -11.35
C HIS A 463 25.99 14.22 -11.05
N LEU A 464 25.28 14.46 -9.95
CA LEU A 464 24.05 13.75 -9.61
C LEU A 464 23.01 13.87 -10.72
N ASN A 465 22.65 15.10 -11.10
CA ASN A 465 21.56 15.32 -12.04
C ASN A 465 21.88 14.89 -13.47
N LYS A 466 23.17 14.88 -13.86
CA LYS A 466 23.66 14.29 -15.11
C LYS A 466 23.49 12.77 -15.13
N ASN A 467 23.74 12.10 -14.00
CA ASN A 467 23.93 10.65 -13.94
C ASN A 467 22.75 9.87 -13.33
N ILE A 468 21.78 10.47 -12.64
CA ILE A 468 20.73 9.71 -11.96
C ILE A 468 19.69 9.08 -12.92
N GLY A 469 19.40 9.70 -14.07
CA GLY A 469 18.52 9.13 -15.11
C GLY A 469 17.06 8.94 -14.70
N SER A 470 16.38 7.97 -15.32
CA SER A 470 14.99 7.59 -15.03
C SER A 470 14.75 6.09 -15.25
N TRP A 471 13.57 5.59 -14.87
CA TRP A 471 13.08 4.31 -15.38
C TRP A 471 12.89 4.38 -16.90
N LYS A 472 13.17 3.27 -17.61
CA LYS A 472 12.93 3.13 -19.05
C LYS A 472 11.43 3.21 -19.37
N ALA A 473 11.08 3.38 -20.65
CA ALA A 473 9.69 3.22 -21.06
C ALA A 473 9.24 1.75 -20.85
N GLN A 474 7.98 1.53 -20.48
CA GLN A 474 7.48 0.20 -20.09
C GLN A 474 7.75 -0.89 -21.14
N HIS A 475 7.61 -0.58 -22.44
CA HIS A 475 7.86 -1.53 -23.54
C HIS A 475 9.35 -1.93 -23.67
N GLN A 476 10.27 -1.20 -23.06
CA GLN A 476 11.71 -1.47 -23.05
C GLN A 476 12.15 -2.19 -21.77
N MET A 477 11.27 -2.30 -20.78
CA MET A 477 11.57 -3.00 -19.53
C MET A 477 11.59 -4.50 -19.74
N LYS A 478 12.45 -5.18 -18.99
CA LYS A 478 12.63 -6.63 -18.99
C LYS A 478 12.47 -7.14 -17.56
N ALA A 479 12.12 -8.42 -17.41
CA ALA A 479 12.12 -9.06 -16.10
C ALA A 479 13.52 -8.93 -15.47
N GLU A 480 13.57 -8.77 -14.15
CA GLU A 480 14.82 -8.69 -13.41
C GLU A 480 15.60 -10.00 -13.55
N THR A 481 16.91 -9.89 -13.75
CA THR A 481 17.80 -11.03 -13.88
C THR A 481 18.14 -11.56 -12.48
N ILE A 482 17.41 -12.59 -12.06
CA ILE A 482 17.54 -13.20 -10.72
C ILE A 482 17.99 -14.65 -10.85
N VAL A 483 19.18 -14.98 -10.35
CA VAL A 483 19.69 -16.35 -10.33
C VAL A 483 19.65 -16.93 -8.91
N THR A 484 19.17 -18.16 -8.77
CA THR A 484 19.03 -18.84 -7.46
C THR A 484 19.84 -20.14 -7.39
N PRO A 485 21.18 -20.11 -7.53
CA PRO A 485 22.02 -21.31 -7.52
C PRO A 485 21.98 -22.05 -6.17
N PHE A 486 21.63 -21.37 -5.07
CA PHE A 486 21.42 -21.95 -3.74
C PHE A 486 19.93 -22.01 -3.32
N GLY A 487 19.02 -21.97 -4.30
CA GLY A 487 17.57 -21.95 -4.07
C GLY A 487 16.99 -20.57 -3.77
N ARG A 488 15.65 -20.49 -3.66
CA ARG A 488 14.91 -19.22 -3.55
C ARG A 488 15.16 -18.41 -2.27
N LYS A 489 15.82 -18.99 -1.27
CA LYS A 489 16.15 -18.30 -0.01
C LYS A 489 17.36 -17.38 -0.13
N MET A 490 18.23 -17.61 -1.11
CA MET A 490 19.38 -16.75 -1.43
C MET A 490 19.41 -16.43 -2.93
N PRO A 491 18.50 -15.57 -3.42
CA PRO A 491 18.53 -15.10 -4.79
C PRO A 491 19.69 -14.12 -5.00
N PHE A 492 20.42 -14.24 -6.10
CA PHE A 492 21.33 -13.22 -6.60
C PHE A 492 20.61 -12.37 -7.64
N TRP A 493 20.35 -11.11 -7.31
CA TRP A 493 19.89 -10.12 -8.29
C TRP A 493 21.09 -9.59 -9.05
N ILE A 494 21.21 -10.02 -10.31
CA ILE A 494 22.22 -9.50 -11.23
C ILE A 494 21.85 -8.06 -11.62
N SER A 495 20.56 -7.80 -11.85
CA SER A 495 20.03 -6.48 -12.17
C SER A 495 19.71 -5.64 -10.93
N LEU A 496 20.65 -5.56 -9.99
CA LEU A 496 20.48 -4.87 -8.71
C LEU A 496 20.06 -3.40 -8.92
N TRP A 497 19.09 -2.93 -8.12
CA TRP A 497 18.48 -1.59 -8.22
C TRP A 497 17.85 -1.30 -9.59
N GLY A 498 17.33 -2.34 -10.26
CA GLY A 498 16.71 -2.21 -11.57
C GLY A 498 17.68 -1.75 -12.65
N SER A 499 18.97 -2.05 -12.54
CA SER A 499 20.03 -1.56 -13.44
C SER A 499 19.72 -1.78 -14.93
N ASP A 500 19.04 -2.88 -15.26
CA ASP A 500 18.63 -3.21 -16.63
C ASP A 500 17.42 -2.39 -17.12
N ASN A 501 16.66 -1.81 -16.19
CA ASN A 501 15.37 -1.16 -16.39
C ASN A 501 15.41 0.37 -16.20
N ILE A 502 16.58 0.93 -15.92
CA ILE A 502 16.83 2.37 -15.85
C ILE A 502 17.65 2.85 -17.05
N THR A 503 17.51 4.13 -17.40
CA THR A 503 18.24 4.77 -18.49
C THR A 503 19.74 4.80 -18.20
N GLN A 504 20.54 4.55 -19.22
CA GLN A 504 22.00 4.47 -19.10
C GLN A 504 22.66 5.82 -19.40
N VAL A 505 23.88 5.99 -18.90
CA VAL A 505 24.82 7.03 -19.30
C VAL A 505 25.68 6.42 -20.42
N ILE A 506 25.52 6.88 -21.65
CA ILE A 506 26.24 6.37 -22.84
C ILE A 506 27.21 7.45 -23.30
N ASP A 507 28.47 7.10 -23.57
CA ASP A 507 29.49 8.05 -24.07
C ASP A 507 29.65 9.33 -23.22
N ASN A 508 29.45 9.21 -21.90
CA ASN A 508 29.44 10.32 -20.95
C ASN A 508 28.35 11.39 -21.23
N GLU A 509 27.33 11.05 -22.02
CA GLU A 509 26.12 11.84 -22.21
C GLU A 509 25.16 11.70 -21.03
N MET A 510 24.29 12.69 -20.86
CA MET A 510 23.31 12.71 -19.78
C MET A 510 22.38 11.49 -19.84
N ALA A 511 22.12 10.87 -18.68
CA ALA A 511 21.10 9.84 -18.59
C ALA A 511 19.70 10.46 -18.85
N PRO A 512 18.95 9.99 -19.87
CA PRO A 512 17.64 10.55 -20.20
C PRO A 512 16.65 10.54 -19.02
N ARG A 513 15.76 11.54 -18.99
CA ARG A 513 14.65 11.66 -18.04
C ARG A 513 13.33 11.24 -18.69
N ARG A 514 12.31 11.00 -17.88
CA ARG A 514 10.99 10.59 -18.35
C ARG A 514 9.91 11.61 -18.00
N SER A 515 9.09 11.91 -19.00
CA SER A 515 7.85 12.66 -18.85
C SER A 515 6.64 11.72 -18.71
N ALA A 516 5.74 12.01 -17.76
CA ALA A 516 4.46 11.31 -17.60
C ALA A 516 3.37 11.85 -18.54
N SER A 517 2.30 11.05 -18.68
CA SER A 517 1.07 11.45 -19.41
C SER A 517 0.21 12.35 -18.54
N LEU A 518 -0.12 13.54 -19.03
CA LEU A 518 -1.07 14.45 -18.38
C LEU A 518 -2.46 13.82 -18.27
N ASN A 519 -2.90 13.07 -19.29
CA ASN A 519 -4.19 12.38 -19.26
C ASN A 519 -4.24 11.34 -18.13
N ALA A 520 -3.15 10.61 -17.88
CA ALA A 520 -3.09 9.64 -16.79
C ALA A 520 -3.15 10.32 -15.42
N ILE A 521 -2.45 11.44 -15.25
CA ILE A 521 -2.48 12.21 -13.99
C ILE A 521 -3.88 12.80 -13.77
N GLU A 522 -4.50 13.41 -14.79
CA GLU A 522 -5.87 13.92 -14.71
C GLU A 522 -6.86 12.80 -14.35
N ALA A 523 -6.76 11.64 -15.02
CA ALA A 523 -7.60 10.48 -14.71
C ALA A 523 -7.40 9.98 -13.28
N ALA A 524 -6.17 10.00 -12.76
CA ALA A 524 -5.87 9.61 -11.38
C ALA A 524 -6.60 10.50 -10.36
N TYR A 525 -6.59 11.82 -10.56
CA TYR A 525 -7.37 12.76 -9.75
C TYR A 525 -8.86 12.50 -9.90
N ARG A 526 -9.37 12.53 -11.13
CA ARG A 526 -10.80 12.41 -11.46
C ARG A 526 -11.43 11.10 -10.99
N GLY A 527 -10.71 10.00 -11.14
CA GLY A 527 -11.11 8.66 -10.71
C GLY A 527 -10.98 8.41 -9.20
N GLY A 528 -10.61 9.43 -8.41
CA GLY A 528 -10.52 9.33 -6.95
C GLY A 528 -9.41 8.39 -6.46
N GLN A 529 -8.33 8.23 -7.23
CA GLN A 529 -7.14 7.46 -6.80
C GLN A 529 -6.12 8.33 -6.07
N VAL A 530 -6.27 9.66 -6.15
CA VAL A 530 -5.48 10.64 -5.40
C VAL A 530 -6.32 11.21 -4.28
N PHE A 531 -5.78 11.23 -3.07
CA PHE A 531 -6.44 11.91 -1.95
C PHE A 531 -6.22 13.41 -2.11
N ILE A 532 -7.27 14.14 -2.48
CA ILE A 532 -7.25 15.60 -2.70
C ILE A 532 -7.60 16.39 -1.44
N GLY A 533 -7.91 15.73 -0.32
CA GLY A 533 -8.17 16.38 0.96
C GLY A 533 -9.64 16.74 1.23
N LYS A 534 -10.56 16.51 0.30
CA LYS A 534 -11.99 16.80 0.48
C LYS A 534 -12.67 15.74 1.34
N LEU A 535 -12.49 15.83 2.66
CA LEU A 535 -13.00 14.87 3.65
C LEU A 535 -13.32 15.54 4.98
N ASP A 536 -14.56 15.38 5.47
CA ASP A 536 -15.06 15.91 6.76
C ASP A 536 -15.55 14.77 7.69
N LEU A 537 -14.90 13.61 7.63
CA LEU A 537 -15.10 12.57 8.64
C LEU A 537 -14.13 12.77 9.82
N PRO A 538 -14.52 12.38 11.05
CA PRO A 538 -13.61 12.13 12.16
C PRO A 538 -12.43 11.24 11.80
N ILE A 539 -11.20 11.68 12.06
CA ILE A 539 -9.97 10.92 11.78
C ILE A 539 -9.06 10.90 13.02
N ILE A 540 -8.68 9.70 13.44
CA ILE A 540 -7.57 9.48 14.39
C ILE A 540 -6.50 8.65 13.66
N ASP A 541 -5.47 9.32 13.12
CA ASP A 541 -4.30 8.67 12.50
C ASP A 541 -3.39 8.14 13.60
N VAL A 542 -3.32 6.81 13.72
CA VAL A 542 -2.57 6.11 14.77
C VAL A 542 -1.36 5.42 14.18
N ARG A 543 -0.17 5.63 14.76
CA ARG A 543 1.03 4.93 14.30
C ARG A 543 2.04 4.71 15.40
N HIS A 544 2.88 3.70 15.19
CA HIS A 544 4.16 3.63 15.88
C HIS A 544 5.20 4.45 15.12
N TYR A 545 6.17 4.98 15.85
CA TYR A 545 7.37 5.56 15.27
C TYR A 545 8.34 4.45 14.82
N LEU A 546 8.61 4.35 13.51
CA LEU A 546 9.38 3.26 12.91
C LEU A 546 10.60 3.72 12.09
N GLU A 547 10.91 5.02 12.07
CA GLU A 547 12.07 5.58 11.35
C GLU A 547 13.39 4.94 11.81
N GLU A 548 13.52 4.63 13.10
CA GLU A 548 14.70 3.96 13.67
C GLU A 548 14.89 2.50 13.20
N LYS A 549 13.87 1.93 12.55
CA LYS A 549 13.91 0.59 11.94
C LYS A 549 14.00 0.66 10.42
N LEU A 550 14.10 1.87 9.86
CA LEU A 550 14.08 2.12 8.42
C LEU A 550 12.88 1.44 7.75
N ASP A 551 11.73 1.49 8.42
CA ASP A 551 10.49 0.90 7.91
C ASP A 551 9.94 1.75 6.76
N MET A 552 9.16 1.15 5.85
CA MET A 552 8.55 1.91 4.76
C MET A 552 7.58 3.00 5.26
N HIS A 553 6.93 2.76 6.41
CA HIS A 553 5.87 3.61 6.98
C HIS A 553 6.43 4.86 7.67
N HIS A 554 6.93 5.77 6.85
CA HIS A 554 7.47 7.03 7.34
C HIS A 554 6.40 7.95 7.92
N MET A 555 6.84 8.79 8.84
CA MET A 555 6.03 9.70 9.63
C MET A 555 5.47 10.86 8.81
N SER A 556 6.21 11.32 7.80
CA SER A 556 5.78 12.45 6.95
C SER A 556 4.50 12.19 6.18
N ALA A 557 4.13 10.93 5.96
CA ALA A 557 2.87 10.54 5.34
C ALA A 557 1.62 11.12 6.05
N SER A 558 1.59 11.19 7.39
CA SER A 558 0.45 11.81 8.11
C SER A 558 0.33 13.30 7.81
N PHE A 559 1.47 13.98 7.74
CA PHE A 559 1.54 15.41 7.51
C PHE A 559 1.24 15.77 6.05
N SER A 560 1.59 14.90 5.11
CA SER A 560 1.10 14.99 3.73
C SER A 560 -0.43 14.95 3.68
N THR A 561 -1.08 14.01 4.38
CA THR A 561 -2.56 13.98 4.50
C THR A 561 -3.10 15.27 5.13
N ARG A 562 -2.48 15.74 6.21
CA ARG A 562 -2.86 16.97 6.92
C ARG A 562 -2.81 18.20 6.00
N LEU A 563 -1.73 18.37 5.25
CA LEU A 563 -1.56 19.49 4.33
C LEU A 563 -2.60 19.46 3.21
N ARG A 564 -3.01 18.28 2.75
CA ARG A 564 -4.09 18.16 1.75
C ARG A 564 -5.46 18.50 2.33
N LEU A 565 -5.76 18.06 3.55
CA LEU A 565 -6.98 18.50 4.28
C LEU A 565 -6.99 20.03 4.42
N GLN A 566 -5.87 20.62 4.87
CA GLN A 566 -5.72 22.07 4.99
C GLN A 566 -5.95 22.79 3.66
N GLN A 567 -5.36 22.30 2.56
CA GLN A 567 -5.49 22.90 1.24
C GLN A 567 -6.92 22.83 0.71
N ALA A 568 -7.63 21.72 0.93
CA ALA A 568 -8.96 21.49 0.36
C ALA A 568 -10.11 22.04 1.20
N ASN A 569 -10.01 21.95 2.52
CA ASN A 569 -11.06 22.34 3.46
C ASN A 569 -10.78 23.69 4.15
N GLY A 570 -9.57 24.23 4.02
CA GLY A 570 -9.11 25.40 4.78
C GLY A 570 -8.77 25.10 6.25
N HIS A 571 -8.92 23.85 6.69
CA HIS A 571 -8.58 23.37 8.04
C HIS A 571 -8.26 21.86 8.02
N TYR A 572 -7.63 21.37 9.08
CA TYR A 572 -7.45 19.94 9.35
C TYR A 572 -8.05 19.53 10.71
N ASP A 573 -8.96 20.33 11.26
CA ASP A 573 -9.51 20.15 12.61
C ASP A 573 -10.24 18.82 12.85
N ASN A 574 -10.60 18.10 11.79
CA ASN A 574 -11.17 16.76 11.82
C ASN A 574 -10.12 15.63 11.85
N GLN A 575 -8.82 15.94 11.90
CA GLN A 575 -7.73 14.98 12.02
C GLN A 575 -6.94 15.16 13.31
N VAL A 576 -6.71 14.05 14.00
CA VAL A 576 -5.77 13.94 15.12
C VAL A 576 -4.69 12.92 14.78
N ILE A 577 -3.42 13.24 15.06
CA ILE A 577 -2.26 12.39 14.83
C ILE A 577 -1.70 11.92 16.17
N TRP A 578 -1.71 10.60 16.36
CA TRP A 578 -1.19 9.89 17.52
C TRP A 578 0.01 9.02 17.13
N VAL A 579 1.14 9.25 17.78
CA VAL A 579 2.38 8.50 17.55
C VAL A 579 2.88 7.90 18.84
N ALA A 580 3.14 6.59 18.86
CA ALA A 580 3.67 5.90 20.02
C ALA A 580 5.00 5.20 19.71
N LYS A 581 5.79 4.87 20.74
CA LYS A 581 6.81 3.81 20.59
C LYS A 581 6.15 2.48 20.26
N ARG A 582 6.91 1.59 19.61
CA ARG A 582 6.42 0.31 19.09
C ARG A 582 5.79 -0.62 20.13
N ASP A 583 6.19 -0.47 21.40
CA ASP A 583 5.77 -1.36 22.48
C ASP A 583 4.40 -0.96 23.08
N PHE A 584 3.86 0.20 22.69
CA PHE A 584 2.54 0.67 23.09
C PHE A 584 1.63 0.95 21.88
N ASP A 585 0.46 0.31 21.85
CA ASP A 585 -0.57 0.50 20.82
C ASP A 585 -1.78 1.29 21.38
N PRO A 586 -1.98 2.56 20.99
CA PRO A 586 -3.09 3.37 21.48
C PRO A 586 -4.42 3.09 20.75
N THR A 587 -4.51 2.05 19.90
CA THR A 587 -5.69 1.77 19.08
C THR A 587 -6.98 1.61 19.89
N ASN A 588 -6.95 0.92 21.04
CA ASN A 588 -8.15 0.71 21.85
C ASN A 588 -8.65 2.04 22.43
N LYS A 589 -7.72 2.90 22.87
CA LYS A 589 -8.03 4.28 23.31
C LYS A 589 -8.59 5.12 22.15
N ALA A 590 -8.10 4.91 20.93
CA ALA A 590 -8.63 5.57 19.73
C ALA A 590 -10.09 5.14 19.46
N PHE A 591 -10.45 3.86 19.64
CA PHE A 591 -11.84 3.42 19.55
C PHE A 591 -12.74 4.10 20.59
N ASP A 592 -12.29 4.16 21.84
CA ASP A 592 -13.07 4.76 22.92
C ASP A 592 -13.35 6.26 22.65
N LEU A 593 -12.36 7.02 22.16
CA LEU A 593 -12.56 8.43 21.80
C LEU A 593 -13.30 8.63 20.48
N MET A 594 -13.14 7.72 19.51
CA MET A 594 -13.89 7.75 18.26
C MET A 594 -15.38 7.48 18.50
N ASP A 595 -15.72 6.56 19.43
CA ASP A 595 -17.09 6.31 19.85
C ASP A 595 -17.76 7.58 20.39
N ILE A 596 -17.10 8.30 21.30
CA ILE A 596 -17.59 9.58 21.83
C ILE A 596 -17.80 10.60 20.69
N TRP A 597 -16.84 10.69 19.77
CA TRP A 597 -16.91 11.63 18.65
C TRP A 597 -18.08 11.32 17.70
N LEU A 598 -18.28 10.05 17.37
CA LEU A 598 -19.34 9.61 16.46
C LEU A 598 -20.72 9.69 17.10
N LEU A 599 -20.87 9.27 18.35
CA LEU A 599 -22.15 9.39 19.06
C LEU A 599 -22.61 10.85 19.18
N LYS A 600 -21.68 11.79 19.45
CA LYS A 600 -22.01 13.23 19.45
C LYS A 600 -22.47 13.73 18.08
N ARG A 601 -21.93 13.19 16.98
CA ARG A 601 -22.40 13.52 15.62
C ARG A 601 -23.78 12.94 15.34
N THR A 602 -24.04 11.73 15.80
CA THR A 602 -25.35 11.09 15.68
C THR A 602 -26.41 11.86 16.46
N GLU A 603 -26.08 12.35 17.66
CA GLU A 603 -26.96 13.21 18.48
C GLU A 603 -27.16 14.61 17.87
N PHE A 604 -26.11 15.19 17.28
CA PHE A 604 -26.14 16.53 16.67
C PHE A 604 -25.72 16.52 15.18
N PRO A 605 -26.57 16.04 14.25
CA PRO A 605 -26.21 15.86 12.83
C PRO A 605 -25.83 17.14 12.07
N LYS A 606 -26.12 18.32 12.63
CA LYS A 606 -25.74 19.62 12.05
C LYS A 606 -24.28 19.97 12.29
N LEU A 607 -23.60 19.31 13.23
CA LEU A 607 -22.19 19.56 13.53
C LEU A 607 -21.30 18.87 12.51
N ASN A 608 -20.31 19.60 12.00
CA ASN A 608 -19.22 19.01 11.21
C ASN A 608 -18.22 18.28 12.12
N ALA A 609 -17.19 17.62 11.55
CA ALA A 609 -16.33 16.75 12.35
C ALA A 609 -15.49 17.56 13.35
N ALA A 610 -15.02 18.73 12.93
CA ALA A 610 -14.30 19.65 13.79
C ALA A 610 -15.13 20.09 15.01
N GLN A 611 -16.39 20.47 14.81
CA GLN A 611 -17.30 20.95 15.86
C GLN A 611 -17.71 19.85 16.84
N SER A 612 -17.83 18.62 16.37
CA SER A 612 -18.19 17.48 17.22
C SER A 612 -16.98 16.84 17.92
N LYS A 613 -15.75 17.28 17.64
CA LYS A 613 -14.53 16.67 18.21
C LYS A 613 -14.49 16.75 19.74
N PRO A 614 -14.19 15.65 20.46
CA PRO A 614 -13.99 15.69 21.91
C PRO A 614 -12.83 16.63 22.28
N THR A 615 -13.00 17.45 23.33
CA THR A 615 -11.98 18.42 23.76
C THR A 615 -10.68 17.78 24.25
N GLN A 616 -10.76 16.56 24.79
CA GLN A 616 -9.59 15.79 25.20
C GLN A 616 -8.85 15.13 24.01
N LEU A 617 -9.45 15.08 22.81
CA LEU A 617 -8.85 14.46 21.65
C LEU A 617 -7.97 15.49 20.90
N LYS A 618 -6.67 15.46 21.21
CA LYS A 618 -5.64 16.32 20.64
C LYS A 618 -4.55 15.48 20.00
N ASP A 619 -3.71 16.11 19.17
CA ASP A 619 -2.46 15.50 18.73
C ASP A 619 -1.62 15.10 19.94
N THR A 620 -1.01 13.92 19.90
CA THR A 620 -0.35 13.33 21.07
C THR A 620 0.77 12.40 20.66
N CYS A 621 1.83 12.37 21.46
CA CYS A 621 2.87 11.37 21.36
C CYS A 621 3.06 10.62 22.69
N PHE A 622 3.33 9.31 22.61
CA PHE A 622 3.39 8.40 23.75
C PHE A 622 4.74 7.67 23.83
N ASP A 623 5.22 7.44 25.05
CA ASP A 623 6.40 6.60 25.28
C ASP A 623 6.12 5.09 25.11
N ASP A 624 7.09 4.25 25.46
CA ASP A 624 7.01 2.79 25.37
C ASP A 624 6.06 2.14 26.39
N LYS A 625 5.62 2.89 27.40
CA LYS A 625 4.68 2.47 28.45
C LYS A 625 3.30 3.09 28.30
N GLY A 626 3.11 3.94 27.29
CA GLY A 626 1.86 4.64 27.02
C GLY A 626 1.66 5.93 27.82
N ALA A 627 2.69 6.44 28.49
CA ALA A 627 2.64 7.78 29.09
C ALA A 627 2.71 8.84 27.99
N VAL A 628 1.96 9.93 28.17
CA VAL A 628 1.96 11.06 27.24
C VAL A 628 3.27 11.83 27.40
N LEU A 629 4.05 11.91 26.32
CA LEU A 629 5.26 12.73 26.25
C LEU A 629 4.91 14.20 26.03
N ALA A 630 3.99 14.46 25.09
CA ALA A 630 3.39 15.77 24.87
C ALA A 630 2.04 15.63 24.15
N GLU A 631 1.18 16.64 24.34
CA GLU A 631 -0.10 16.79 23.64
C GLU A 631 -0.39 18.28 23.37
N GLY A 632 -1.07 18.59 22.27
CA GLY A 632 -1.42 19.96 21.92
C GLY A 632 -1.42 20.23 20.42
N LYS A 633 -1.73 21.47 20.03
CA LYS A 633 -1.84 21.86 18.61
C LYS A 633 -0.48 21.90 17.90
N ASP A 634 0.54 22.36 18.61
CA ASP A 634 1.83 22.74 18.03
C ASP A 634 2.92 21.68 18.32
N VAL A 635 2.53 20.54 18.94
CA VAL A 635 3.48 19.50 19.35
C VAL A 635 4.18 18.82 18.18
N TRP A 636 3.59 18.89 16.99
CA TRP A 636 4.15 18.33 15.76
C TRP A 636 4.82 19.36 14.86
N ASP A 637 4.92 20.63 15.26
CA ASP A 637 5.54 21.67 14.43
C ASP A 637 6.98 21.33 14.04
N GLY A 638 7.36 21.67 12.81
CA GLY A 638 8.69 21.43 12.26
C GLY A 638 8.79 21.78 10.78
N ASN A 639 9.72 21.16 10.07
CA ASN A 639 10.04 21.52 8.68
C ASN A 639 8.87 21.33 7.69
N TRP A 640 7.86 20.53 8.03
CA TRP A 640 6.73 20.23 7.15
C TRP A 640 5.67 21.33 7.11
N ASN A 641 5.60 22.17 8.16
CA ASN A 641 4.70 23.32 8.24
C ASN A 641 5.43 24.67 8.29
N ASP A 642 6.73 24.69 7.99
CA ASP A 642 7.49 25.93 7.83
C ASP A 642 7.01 26.70 6.59
N VAL A 643 6.43 27.87 6.84
CA VAL A 643 5.75 28.67 5.83
C VAL A 643 6.75 29.62 5.19
N GLY A 644 7.39 29.14 4.11
CA GLY A 644 8.04 30.01 3.13
C GLY A 644 9.54 29.84 2.98
N TYR A 645 9.99 29.96 1.74
CA TYR A 645 11.38 30.08 1.35
C TYR A 645 12.01 31.30 2.05
N GLY A 646 12.65 31.10 3.21
CA GLY A 646 13.54 32.09 3.83
C GLY A 646 13.15 32.66 5.19
N ASN A 647 12.14 32.13 5.90
CA ASN A 647 11.87 32.55 7.29
C ASN A 647 12.54 31.64 8.32
N GLU A 648 12.79 32.19 9.51
CA GLU A 648 13.48 31.55 10.64
C GLU A 648 12.87 30.17 10.96
N MET A 649 13.74 29.16 11.10
CA MET A 649 13.38 27.79 11.46
C MET A 649 12.32 27.80 12.57
N LEU A 650 11.10 27.33 12.26
CA LEU A 650 10.09 27.09 13.28
C LEU A 650 10.70 26.20 14.37
N LYS A 651 10.55 26.61 15.62
CA LYS A 651 10.94 25.78 16.77
C LYS A 651 10.18 24.45 16.66
N ARG A 652 10.90 23.33 16.70
CA ARG A 652 10.30 22.00 16.67
C ARG A 652 9.34 21.84 17.84
N GLY A 653 8.16 21.28 17.56
CA GLY A 653 7.19 20.91 18.59
C GLY A 653 7.72 19.79 19.48
N ALA A 654 7.24 19.71 20.72
CA ALA A 654 7.75 18.76 21.71
C ALA A 654 7.69 17.29 21.25
N CYS A 655 6.66 16.89 20.50
CA CYS A 655 6.60 15.55 19.92
C CYS A 655 7.58 15.37 18.75
N ALA A 656 7.77 16.39 17.91
CA ALA A 656 8.74 16.36 16.81
C ALA A 656 10.20 16.36 17.28
N GLU A 657 10.48 16.81 18.52
CA GLU A 657 11.79 16.66 19.16
C GLU A 657 12.07 15.20 19.54
N HIS A 658 11.07 14.45 19.99
CA HIS A 658 11.19 13.02 20.32
C HIS A 658 11.12 12.12 19.08
N TYR A 659 10.33 12.51 18.09
CA TYR A 659 10.03 11.73 16.89
C TYR A 659 10.28 12.60 15.65
N ALA A 660 11.50 12.49 15.12
CA ALA A 660 11.93 13.27 13.96
C ALA A 660 11.10 12.95 12.72
N ILE A 661 10.69 14.00 11.99
CA ILE A 661 9.90 13.88 10.77
C ILE A 661 10.85 14.02 9.58
N PHE A 662 11.26 12.87 9.01
CA PHE A 662 12.08 12.84 7.80
C PHE A 662 11.23 13.12 6.54
N SER A 663 11.90 13.57 5.49
CA SER A 663 11.26 14.01 4.25
C SER A 663 11.32 12.92 3.16
N ASN A 664 11.44 13.31 1.89
CA ASN A 664 11.68 12.40 0.77
C ASN A 664 12.45 13.11 -0.35
N SER A 665 12.80 12.37 -1.40
CA SER A 665 13.61 12.85 -2.52
C SER A 665 13.03 14.06 -3.24
N ARG A 666 11.69 14.13 -3.34
CA ARG A 666 11.00 15.23 -4.02
C ARG A 666 11.01 16.50 -3.18
N ILE A 667 10.91 16.37 -1.86
CA ILE A 667 11.07 17.50 -0.94
C ILE A 667 12.54 17.99 -0.94
N GLN A 668 13.53 17.08 -0.99
CA GLN A 668 14.94 17.46 -1.15
C GLN A 668 15.25 18.11 -2.51
N ALA A 669 14.34 17.97 -3.48
CA ALA A 669 14.35 18.69 -4.75
C ALA A 669 13.53 19.98 -4.71
N GLU A 670 13.20 20.51 -3.52
CA GLU A 670 12.37 21.71 -3.28
C GLU A 670 10.87 21.55 -3.62
N GLY A 671 10.41 20.31 -3.79
CA GLY A 671 8.99 19.98 -3.94
C GLY A 671 8.21 20.14 -2.63
N PRO A 672 6.87 20.25 -2.69
CA PRO A 672 6.06 20.52 -1.52
C PRO A 672 5.83 19.26 -0.66
N TRP A 673 5.74 19.44 0.66
CA TRP A 673 5.47 18.36 1.63
C TRP A 673 4.13 17.64 1.43
N GLN A 674 3.15 18.29 0.80
CA GLN A 674 1.87 17.66 0.45
C GLN A 674 2.06 16.48 -0.52
N GLY A 675 3.13 16.50 -1.35
CA GLY A 675 3.63 15.31 -2.05
C GLY A 675 2.82 14.79 -3.24
N SER A 676 1.78 15.48 -3.73
CA SER A 676 0.99 15.08 -4.91
C SER A 676 1.38 15.77 -6.22
N VAL A 677 2.59 16.34 -6.34
CA VAL A 677 3.06 16.89 -7.63
C VAL A 677 3.65 15.77 -8.47
N PHE A 678 2.82 15.15 -9.31
CA PHE A 678 3.25 14.09 -10.24
C PHE A 678 4.12 14.67 -11.35
N LYS A 679 3.65 15.73 -12.02
CA LYS A 679 4.38 16.44 -13.07
C LYS A 679 4.37 17.93 -12.79
N CYS A 680 5.53 18.52 -12.53
CA CYS A 680 5.63 19.95 -12.30
C CYS A 680 5.42 20.75 -13.59
N TYR A 681 4.94 21.98 -13.46
CA TYR A 681 5.18 22.99 -14.49
C TYR A 681 6.69 23.27 -14.56
N LYS A 682 7.19 23.57 -15.75
CA LYS A 682 8.62 23.86 -15.95
C LYS A 682 8.81 25.29 -16.41
N ILE A 683 9.83 25.95 -15.88
CA ILE A 683 10.33 27.22 -16.37
C ILE A 683 11.70 27.03 -17.04
N PRO A 684 12.07 27.87 -18.02
CA PRO A 684 13.40 27.84 -18.59
C PRO A 684 14.47 27.99 -17.50
N PHE A 685 15.58 27.25 -17.63
CA PHE A 685 16.68 27.28 -16.64
C PHE A 685 17.20 28.71 -16.36
N GLU A 686 17.32 29.54 -17.40
CA GLU A 686 17.72 30.96 -17.26
C GLU A 686 16.72 31.78 -16.45
N GLN A 687 15.43 31.47 -16.56
CA GLN A 687 14.40 32.12 -15.76
C GLN A 687 14.49 31.68 -14.29
N ALA A 688 14.79 30.41 -14.02
CA ALA A 688 14.99 29.92 -12.66
C ALA A 688 16.17 30.61 -11.95
N ILE A 689 17.26 30.89 -12.67
CA ILE A 689 18.38 31.68 -12.15
C ILE A 689 17.91 33.10 -11.79
N LYS A 690 17.21 33.77 -12.71
CA LYS A 690 16.69 35.14 -12.49
C LYS A 690 15.71 35.22 -11.31
N GLN A 691 14.96 34.15 -11.05
CA GLN A 691 14.05 34.05 -9.91
C GLN A 691 14.74 33.67 -8.59
N GLY A 692 16.07 33.52 -8.58
CA GLY A 692 16.83 33.23 -7.36
C GLY A 692 16.67 31.80 -6.84
N MET A 693 16.25 30.85 -7.68
CA MET A 693 15.96 29.46 -7.26
C MET A 693 17.19 28.76 -6.65
N TYR A 694 18.39 29.16 -7.06
CA TYR A 694 19.67 28.63 -6.56
C TYR A 694 20.23 29.39 -5.35
N GLY A 695 19.54 30.42 -4.85
CA GLY A 695 20.04 31.26 -3.76
C GLY A 695 21.37 31.93 -4.10
N GLY A 696 22.28 32.03 -3.12
CA GLY A 696 23.61 32.62 -3.29
C GLY A 696 24.69 31.66 -3.81
N ILE A 697 24.33 30.69 -4.66
CA ILE A 697 25.28 29.73 -5.23
C ILE A 697 25.82 30.27 -6.56
N GLU A 698 27.15 30.38 -6.67
CA GLU A 698 27.83 30.81 -7.90
C GLU A 698 27.81 29.69 -8.96
N LEU A 699 27.07 29.90 -10.05
CA LEU A 699 26.83 28.88 -11.08
C LEU A 699 27.82 28.92 -12.25
N ALA A 700 28.67 29.95 -12.32
CA ALA A 700 29.48 30.27 -13.50
C ALA A 700 30.31 29.08 -14.03
N GLU A 701 30.93 28.32 -13.13
CA GLU A 701 31.80 27.19 -13.48
C GLU A 701 31.06 26.00 -14.11
N GLN A 702 29.76 25.83 -13.80
CA GLN A 702 28.97 24.67 -14.24
C GLN A 702 27.79 25.04 -15.13
N LEU A 703 27.71 26.31 -15.57
CA LEU A 703 26.55 26.85 -16.27
C LEU A 703 26.23 26.08 -17.56
N THR A 704 27.25 25.72 -18.34
CA THR A 704 27.09 24.92 -19.57
C THR A 704 26.50 23.53 -19.27
N SER A 705 27.01 22.85 -18.25
CA SER A 705 26.51 21.54 -17.82
C SER A 705 25.06 21.62 -17.36
N LEU A 706 24.72 22.63 -16.55
CA LEU A 706 23.36 22.83 -16.06
C LEU A 706 22.37 23.15 -17.19
N ARG A 707 22.76 23.97 -18.17
CA ARG A 707 21.97 24.22 -19.38
C ARG A 707 21.67 22.96 -20.17
N ALA A 708 22.67 22.08 -20.30
CA ALA A 708 22.47 20.80 -20.96
C ALA A 708 21.48 19.94 -20.16
N ILE A 709 21.76 19.73 -18.86
CA ILE A 709 20.93 18.92 -17.93
C ILE A 709 19.47 19.37 -17.91
N PHE A 710 19.24 20.68 -17.84
CA PHE A 710 17.90 21.27 -17.72
C PHE A 710 17.46 21.98 -19.00
N SER A 711 17.84 21.44 -20.16
CA SER A 711 17.47 21.97 -21.48
C SER A 711 15.95 22.03 -21.71
N GLN A 712 15.20 21.14 -21.05
CA GLN A 712 13.74 21.10 -21.07
C GLN A 712 13.07 21.95 -19.96
N GLY A 713 13.87 22.76 -19.25
CA GLY A 713 13.44 23.54 -18.09
C GLY A 713 13.55 22.81 -16.75
N VAL A 714 13.34 23.54 -15.66
CA VAL A 714 13.32 23.03 -14.28
C VAL A 714 11.94 23.19 -13.66
N CYS A 715 11.61 22.34 -12.68
CA CYS A 715 10.35 22.41 -11.97
C CYS A 715 10.13 23.75 -11.28
N ASP A 716 8.97 24.35 -11.52
CA ASP A 716 8.38 25.43 -10.75
C ASP A 716 7.22 24.87 -9.92
N TYR A 717 7.51 24.49 -8.68
CA TYR A 717 6.52 23.91 -7.78
C TYR A 717 5.46 24.91 -7.29
N SER A 718 5.66 26.22 -7.49
CA SER A 718 4.67 27.24 -7.11
C SER A 718 3.39 27.15 -7.94
N GLN A 719 3.48 26.60 -9.16
CA GLN A 719 2.35 26.37 -10.04
C GLN A 719 1.65 25.02 -9.80
N GLY A 720 2.18 24.20 -8.90
CA GLY A 720 1.59 22.89 -8.55
C GLY A 720 1.81 21.83 -9.62
N ASP A 721 0.82 20.95 -9.76
CA ASP A 721 0.86 19.78 -10.64
C ASP A 721 0.17 20.07 -11.98
N ALA A 722 0.92 19.95 -13.07
CA ALA A 722 0.46 20.24 -14.43
C ALA A 722 -0.67 19.30 -14.89
N GLY A 723 -0.79 18.11 -14.28
CA GLY A 723 -1.88 17.18 -14.57
C GLY A 723 -3.09 17.33 -13.66
N ARG A 724 -3.08 18.26 -12.70
CA ARG A 724 -4.22 18.47 -11.80
C ARG A 724 -5.34 19.23 -12.54
N PRO A 725 -6.56 18.68 -12.59
CA PRO A 725 -7.70 19.39 -13.14
C PRO A 725 -8.00 20.70 -12.40
N SER A 726 -8.33 21.75 -13.15
CA SER A 726 -8.58 23.09 -12.61
C SER A 726 -9.90 23.21 -11.83
N ASP A 727 -10.80 22.24 -11.96
CA ASP A 727 -12.11 22.17 -11.30
C ASP A 727 -12.09 21.47 -9.92
N LEU A 728 -10.90 21.16 -9.37
CA LEU A 728 -10.74 20.39 -8.11
C LEU A 728 -10.29 21.16 -6.89
#